data_AF-K0TDT4-F1
#
_entry.id   AF-K0TDT4-F1
#
_cell.length_a   1.000
_cell.length_b   1.000
_cell.length_c   1.000
_cell.angle_alpha   90.00
_cell.angle_beta   90.00
_cell.angle_gamma   90.00
#
_symmetry.space_group_name_H-M   'P 1'
#
loop_
_entity.id
_entity.type
_entity.pdbx_description
1 polymer ?
#
loop_
_entity_poly.entity_id
_entity_poly.type
_entity_poly.pdbx_seq_one_letter_code
_entity_poly.pdbx_strand_id
1 'polypeptide(L)'
;MLSGELLIALVAAANVALLSAQNGISLSPANVGGLSRASVSGCCQCEDAITNEEAGVITIRVLSAGGETFRHIYEMIETGAREFEVEMDGRVSIVVEEVANLNQLADEIRNNAILDVAYFDGFVSNPGVVGSAVTRGGFMDLSEFVRESLDLDWLDILPAFRDSVLVYDGKPYMFPLDGDVHSLFYRRDVLEHFNLSVPRTWDEYVEVAKSTHGQTFNGTRLDGSCVGRAKHSVGQYYANLVLSSHSQALGTKSGFLFDVQDMTPLAGEALAETIRQLEEQNRYGSEDELETIGGGEDVSQNIKRFIADGACVLTYNWGDNFKRHLSSDSKVMSVVGVAPTPGSTKILDRSTGKLVPCTAEICPYGEDHPDIGRVNRAPYAAFGGWAAAVANNDSPLRQRSTSDFFAFVSSSRESRLGVIPNATGMLFNGQDPFRSSHLIVEEWMDQGYTQEGVESYLDTILTSLSSKNLALDIRFPQEDKIMDVLDAKIHDHLKRVRSNKIAEADRERERLAVANAISDEWESIIKNYDNDRRGVEPGILELYQKSLNIYKPPHDYNYIGNMRYYGWTIASIAVVLSLVMGIWVLKNRSNRIVRASQPIFLGLICLGSFLMAAGIYPLNIDDENTSDRGCSIACMATPWFIGCGFSVSFSSLLAKTIILLLRKKIKEKKAQEEKRTATTGDGAGAAATTRSKDSNAMGYAVGFRANFSSEDKDKKLEHLAALLIEQGIDVVSLFSDVGLDVPNSDSTPLPTDSDGKS
;
A
#
# COMPACT_ATOMS: atom_id res chain seq x y z
N MET A 1 39.69 -45.43 20.13
CA MET A 1 40.14 -45.19 18.74
C MET A 1 38.90 -45.17 17.85
N LEU A 2 38.40 -43.98 17.52
CA LEU A 2 37.32 -43.81 16.54
C LEU A 2 37.91 -44.05 15.15
N SER A 3 37.26 -44.89 14.34
CA SER A 3 37.73 -45.25 13.01
C SER A 3 37.80 -44.00 12.11
N GLY A 4 38.85 -43.89 11.29
CA GLY A 4 39.06 -42.75 10.39
C GLY A 4 37.92 -42.53 9.38
N GLU A 5 37.06 -43.52 9.19
CA GLU A 5 35.86 -43.44 8.34
C GLU A 5 34.76 -42.58 8.97
N LEU A 6 34.62 -42.57 10.31
CA LEU A 6 33.63 -41.75 11.02
C LEU A 6 34.01 -40.25 10.97
N LEU A 7 35.31 -39.95 10.96
CA LEU A 7 35.83 -38.58 10.89
C LEU A 7 35.66 -37.98 9.48
N ILE A 8 35.84 -38.79 8.44
CA ILE A 8 35.60 -38.39 7.04
C ILE A 8 34.10 -38.17 6.80
N ALA A 9 33.23 -39.00 7.40
CA ALA A 9 31.79 -38.83 7.34
C ALA A 9 31.32 -37.53 8.04
N LEU A 10 31.91 -37.17 9.18
CA LEU A 10 31.59 -35.94 9.91
C LEU A 10 32.05 -34.67 9.16
N VAL A 11 33.23 -34.70 8.52
CA VAL A 11 33.72 -33.57 7.70
C VAL A 11 32.93 -33.43 6.39
N ALA A 12 32.50 -34.54 5.79
CA ALA A 12 31.62 -34.53 4.62
C ALA A 12 30.21 -33.99 4.99
N ALA A 13 29.65 -34.39 6.14
CA ALA A 13 28.37 -33.90 6.63
C ALA A 13 28.40 -32.39 6.95
N ALA A 14 29.50 -31.90 7.54
CA ALA A 14 29.68 -30.47 7.83
C ALA A 14 29.80 -29.62 6.55
N ASN A 15 30.47 -30.12 5.51
CA ASN A 15 30.59 -29.43 4.22
C ASN A 15 29.27 -29.45 3.42
N VAL A 16 28.49 -30.54 3.50
CA VAL A 16 27.14 -30.61 2.90
C VAL A 16 26.17 -29.68 3.62
N ALA A 17 26.24 -29.58 4.96
CA ALA A 17 25.45 -28.63 5.74
C ALA A 17 25.76 -27.16 5.39
N LEU A 18 27.03 -26.83 5.12
CA LEU A 18 27.45 -25.49 4.66
C LEU A 18 26.91 -25.15 3.25
N LEU A 19 26.89 -26.13 2.34
CA LEU A 19 26.36 -25.99 0.98
C LEU A 19 24.83 -25.87 0.95
N SER A 20 24.12 -26.52 1.87
CA SER A 20 22.66 -26.35 2.02
C SER A 20 22.26 -24.99 2.60
N ALA A 21 23.11 -24.38 3.43
CA ALA A 21 22.84 -23.06 4.01
C ALA A 21 23.01 -21.91 3.00
N GLN A 22 23.82 -22.10 1.94
CA GLN A 22 23.99 -21.10 0.87
C GLN A 22 22.87 -21.10 -0.17
N ASN A 23 22.06 -22.16 -0.25
CA ASN A 23 21.05 -22.33 -1.30
C ASN A 23 19.60 -22.14 -0.83
N GLY A 24 19.34 -21.59 0.35
CA GLY A 24 18.03 -21.05 0.72
C GLY A 24 16.81 -21.97 0.49
N ILE A 25 16.93 -23.27 0.71
CA ILE A 25 15.77 -24.19 0.65
C ILE A 25 15.25 -24.43 2.05
N SER A 26 14.10 -23.83 2.35
CA SER A 26 13.29 -24.12 3.53
C SER A 26 12.79 -25.57 3.49
N LEU A 27 13.07 -26.34 4.54
CA LEU A 27 12.54 -27.69 4.75
C LEU A 27 11.61 -27.67 5.97
N SER A 28 10.29 -27.68 5.73
CA SER A 28 9.28 -28.00 6.74
C SER A 28 9.29 -29.50 7.05
N PRO A 29 9.12 -29.94 8.31
CA PRO A 29 9.12 -31.35 8.65
C PRO A 29 7.74 -31.97 8.38
N ALA A 30 7.70 -32.89 7.43
CA ALA A 30 6.64 -33.90 7.33
C ALA A 30 7.21 -35.27 7.75
N ASN A 31 6.61 -35.90 8.76
CA ASN A 31 6.62 -37.36 8.94
C ASN A 31 5.31 -37.75 9.65
N VAL A 32 4.34 -38.34 8.94
CA VAL A 32 4.12 -39.80 8.75
C VAL A 32 3.51 -40.48 9.99
N GLY A 33 2.16 -40.57 9.98
CA GLY A 33 1.40 -41.82 9.82
C GLY A 33 1.36 -42.85 10.96
N GLY A 34 0.15 -43.11 11.48
CA GLY A 34 -0.15 -44.28 12.33
C GLY A 34 -1.63 -44.46 12.71
N LEU A 35 -2.43 -44.97 11.77
CA LEU A 35 -3.73 -45.66 11.86
C LEU A 35 -4.40 -45.88 13.25
N SER A 36 -5.65 -45.43 13.39
CA SER A 36 -6.72 -46.25 13.98
C SER A 36 -8.12 -45.76 13.58
N ARG A 37 -8.96 -46.73 13.22
CA ARG A 37 -10.36 -46.65 12.79
C ARG A 37 -11.25 -46.61 14.05
N ALA A 38 -12.05 -45.57 14.26
CA ALA A 38 -13.19 -45.56 15.18
C ALA A 38 -14.20 -44.50 14.68
N SER A 39 -15.20 -44.93 13.91
CA SER A 39 -16.61 -45.01 14.33
C SER A 39 -17.22 -43.69 14.79
N VAL A 40 -18.06 -43.16 13.90
CA VAL A 40 -19.20 -42.27 14.11
C VAL A 40 -19.82 -42.42 15.51
N SER A 41 -19.93 -41.28 16.21
CA SER A 41 -21.09 -40.84 17.02
C SER A 41 -20.62 -40.05 18.24
N GLY A 42 -21.13 -38.82 18.37
CA GLY A 42 -21.20 -38.13 19.66
C GLY A 42 -20.45 -36.80 19.74
N CYS A 43 -21.00 -35.77 19.09
CA CYS A 43 -20.89 -34.40 19.60
C CYS A 43 -22.08 -33.58 19.09
N CYS A 44 -23.17 -33.57 19.87
CA CYS A 44 -24.20 -32.54 19.78
C CYS A 44 -24.36 -31.96 21.18
N GLN A 45 -23.86 -30.76 21.39
CA GLN A 45 -24.44 -29.73 22.26
C GLN A 45 -23.63 -28.44 22.13
N CYS A 46 -23.94 -27.68 21.08
CA CYS A 46 -23.89 -26.22 21.04
C CYS A 46 -25.09 -25.81 20.18
N GLU A 47 -26.17 -25.37 20.83
CA GLU A 47 -27.30 -24.73 20.18
C GLU A 47 -27.04 -23.21 20.09
N ASP A 48 -27.39 -22.68 18.92
CA ASP A 48 -27.66 -21.29 18.56
C ASP A 48 -26.50 -20.33 18.31
N ALA A 49 -25.95 -20.36 17.08
CA ALA A 49 -25.66 -19.15 16.29
C ALA A 49 -25.32 -19.48 14.81
N ILE A 50 -26.22 -19.09 13.91
CA ILE A 50 -26.01 -18.74 12.49
C ILE A 50 -25.34 -19.81 11.60
N THR A 51 -26.16 -20.70 11.03
CA THR A 51 -25.88 -21.29 9.71
C THR A 51 -27.17 -21.35 8.89
N ASN A 52 -27.39 -20.32 8.05
CA ASN A 52 -28.28 -20.42 6.88
C ASN A 52 -27.46 -20.72 5.61
N GLU A 53 -26.28 -21.36 5.72
CA GLU A 53 -25.51 -21.82 4.56
C GLU A 53 -26.07 -23.11 3.93
N GLU A 54 -27.13 -23.70 4.49
CA GLU A 54 -27.76 -24.91 3.94
C GLU A 54 -28.68 -24.63 2.72
N ALA A 55 -28.90 -23.36 2.34
CA ALA A 55 -29.82 -22.98 1.25
C ALA A 55 -29.17 -22.52 -0.07
N GLY A 56 -27.84 -22.43 -0.15
CA GLY A 56 -27.13 -21.97 -1.37
C GLY A 56 -27.26 -20.46 -1.67
N VAL A 57 -27.80 -19.67 -0.73
CA VAL A 57 -27.93 -18.21 -0.79
C VAL A 57 -26.93 -17.59 0.20
N ILE A 58 -26.13 -16.63 -0.26
CA ILE A 58 -25.16 -15.91 0.58
C ILE A 58 -25.86 -14.72 1.24
N THR A 59 -25.86 -14.63 2.57
CA THR A 59 -26.40 -13.47 3.28
C THR A 59 -25.29 -12.51 3.66
N ILE A 60 -25.47 -11.22 3.35
CA ILE A 60 -24.58 -10.10 3.67
C ILE A 60 -25.33 -9.14 4.58
N ARG A 61 -24.67 -8.62 5.62
CA ARG A 61 -25.17 -7.62 6.56
C ARG A 61 -24.35 -6.35 6.40
N VAL A 62 -25.04 -5.25 6.08
CA VAL A 62 -24.45 -3.94 5.89
C VAL A 62 -24.95 -2.99 6.96
N LEU A 63 -24.03 -2.34 7.68
CA LEU A 63 -24.36 -1.28 8.63
C LEU A 63 -24.14 0.08 7.99
N SER A 64 -25.19 0.91 7.90
CA SER A 64 -25.15 2.26 7.34
C SER A 64 -25.42 3.33 8.39
N ALA A 65 -24.88 4.53 8.18
CA ALA A 65 -25.45 5.73 8.79
C ALA A 65 -26.90 5.92 8.31
N GLY A 66 -27.79 6.35 9.22
CA GLY A 66 -29.21 6.56 8.94
C GLY A 66 -29.90 7.46 9.98
N GLY A 67 -31.10 7.08 10.42
CA GLY A 67 -31.90 7.89 11.34
C GLY A 67 -32.59 9.07 10.67
N GLU A 68 -32.96 10.11 11.40
CA GLU A 68 -33.60 11.31 10.81
C GLU A 68 -32.61 12.11 9.96
N THR A 69 -31.36 12.24 10.42
CA THR A 69 -30.30 13.04 9.77
C THR A 69 -29.78 12.38 8.48
N PHE A 70 -29.49 11.08 8.50
CA PHE A 70 -28.87 10.39 7.35
C PHE A 70 -29.82 9.43 6.64
N ARG A 71 -31.15 9.63 6.76
CA ARG A 71 -32.18 8.77 6.14
C ARG A 71 -31.91 8.52 4.66
N HIS A 72 -31.53 9.56 3.93
CA HIS A 72 -31.26 9.52 2.50
C HIS A 72 -30.10 8.56 2.12
N ILE A 73 -29.10 8.40 3.00
CA ILE A 73 -27.98 7.47 2.78
C ILE A 73 -28.43 6.03 3.02
N TYR A 74 -29.17 5.78 4.09
CA TYR A 74 -29.76 4.46 4.32
C TYR A 74 -30.65 4.02 3.14
N GLU A 75 -31.53 4.91 2.67
CA GLU A 75 -32.45 4.64 1.55
C GLU A 75 -31.70 4.35 0.23
N MET A 76 -30.58 5.04 -0.01
CA MET A 76 -29.70 4.78 -1.14
C MET A 76 -29.14 3.35 -1.09
N ILE A 77 -28.63 2.93 0.07
CA ILE A 77 -28.04 1.59 0.25
C ILE A 77 -29.11 0.50 0.20
N GLU A 78 -30.27 0.73 0.81
CA GLU A 78 -31.41 -0.20 0.77
C GLU A 78 -31.97 -0.36 -0.66
N THR A 79 -31.96 0.70 -1.46
CA THR A 79 -32.36 0.63 -2.87
C THR A 79 -31.35 -0.15 -3.69
N GLY A 80 -30.06 0.17 -3.56
CA GLY A 80 -29.00 -0.58 -4.24
C GLY A 80 -28.98 -2.06 -3.84
N ALA A 81 -29.27 -2.38 -2.57
CA ALA A 81 -29.36 -3.75 -2.08
C ALA A 81 -30.45 -4.53 -2.83
N ARG A 82 -31.65 -3.97 -2.95
CA ARG A 82 -32.77 -4.61 -3.67
C ARG A 82 -32.46 -4.83 -5.15
N GLU A 83 -31.82 -3.87 -5.79
CA GLU A 83 -31.45 -3.97 -7.21
C GLU A 83 -30.35 -5.02 -7.44
N PHE A 84 -29.36 -5.07 -6.56
CA PHE A 84 -28.31 -6.08 -6.61
C PHE A 84 -28.82 -7.50 -6.35
N GLU A 85 -29.73 -7.69 -5.39
CA GLU A 85 -30.38 -9.00 -5.16
C GLU A 85 -31.10 -9.53 -6.41
N VAL A 86 -31.75 -8.64 -7.16
CA VAL A 86 -32.40 -8.95 -8.44
C VAL A 86 -31.36 -9.29 -9.50
N GLU A 87 -30.27 -8.52 -9.62
CA GLU A 87 -29.18 -8.81 -10.57
C GLU A 87 -28.49 -10.15 -10.28
N MET A 88 -28.45 -10.55 -9.01
CA MET A 88 -27.88 -11.81 -8.57
C MET A 88 -28.83 -13.01 -8.64
N ASP A 89 -30.07 -12.83 -9.13
CA ASP A 89 -31.09 -13.88 -9.25
C ASP A 89 -31.32 -14.63 -7.92
N GLY A 90 -31.34 -13.88 -6.81
CA GLY A 90 -31.56 -14.41 -5.47
C GLY A 90 -30.41 -15.25 -4.89
N ARG A 91 -29.23 -15.29 -5.53
CA ARG A 91 -28.03 -15.97 -5.00
C ARG A 91 -27.40 -15.25 -3.80
N VAL A 92 -27.67 -13.95 -3.67
CA VAL A 92 -27.22 -13.10 -2.57
C VAL A 92 -28.44 -12.46 -1.94
N SER A 93 -28.47 -12.37 -0.62
CA SER A 93 -29.44 -11.57 0.13
C SER A 93 -28.72 -10.57 1.02
N ILE A 94 -29.18 -9.32 1.04
CA ILE A 94 -28.55 -8.21 1.74
C ILE A 94 -29.51 -7.67 2.80
N VAL A 95 -29.02 -7.63 4.04
CA VAL A 95 -29.71 -7.00 5.17
C VAL A 95 -29.00 -5.68 5.47
N VAL A 96 -29.71 -4.57 5.32
CA VAL A 96 -29.20 -3.24 5.66
C VAL A 96 -29.74 -2.84 7.04
N GLU A 97 -28.84 -2.54 7.96
CA GLU A 97 -29.15 -2.01 9.29
C GLU A 97 -28.66 -0.55 9.39
N GLU A 98 -29.30 0.27 10.21
CA GLU A 98 -28.93 1.68 10.37
C GLU A 98 -28.61 2.08 11.81
N VAL A 99 -27.74 3.06 11.94
CA VAL A 99 -27.49 3.80 13.18
C VAL A 99 -27.59 5.30 12.93
N ALA A 100 -28.22 6.03 13.84
CA ALA A 100 -28.48 7.46 13.68
C ALA A 100 -27.26 8.35 13.99
N ASN A 101 -26.18 7.79 14.54
CA ASN A 101 -25.04 8.54 15.05
C ASN A 101 -23.72 7.96 14.53
N LEU A 102 -22.87 8.81 13.96
CA LEU A 102 -21.57 8.42 13.41
C LEU A 102 -20.59 7.90 14.48
N ASN A 103 -20.65 8.41 15.72
CA ASN A 103 -19.83 7.89 16.82
C ASN A 103 -20.25 6.47 17.19
N GLN A 104 -21.56 6.20 17.22
CA GLN A 104 -22.08 4.85 17.43
C GLN A 104 -21.66 3.93 16.27
N LEU A 105 -21.76 4.39 15.03
CA LEU A 105 -21.27 3.64 13.86
C LEU A 105 -19.78 3.29 13.99
N ALA A 106 -18.96 4.26 14.40
CA ALA A 106 -17.54 4.06 14.61
C ALA A 106 -17.26 3.08 15.77
N ASP A 107 -18.06 3.09 16.84
CA ASP A 107 -18.00 2.09 17.91
C ASP A 107 -18.35 0.69 17.41
N GLU A 108 -19.42 0.54 16.61
CA GLU A 108 -19.82 -0.75 16.03
C GLU A 108 -18.76 -1.29 15.07
N ILE A 109 -18.16 -0.44 14.23
CA ILE A 109 -17.03 -0.82 13.37
C ILE A 109 -15.86 -1.37 14.22
N ARG A 110 -15.51 -0.68 15.31
CA ARG A 110 -14.43 -1.10 16.22
C ARG A 110 -14.77 -2.41 16.94
N ASN A 111 -16.01 -2.59 17.36
CA ASN A 111 -16.46 -3.81 18.03
C ASN A 111 -16.45 -4.99 17.06
N ASN A 112 -16.94 -4.80 15.84
CA ASN A 112 -16.94 -5.83 14.79
C ASN A 112 -15.53 -6.28 14.44
N ALA A 113 -14.55 -5.37 14.43
CA ALA A 113 -13.14 -5.66 14.15
C ALA A 113 -12.46 -6.60 15.17
N ILE A 114 -12.99 -6.69 16.40
CA ILE A 114 -12.41 -7.52 17.47
C ILE A 114 -12.98 -8.95 17.45
N LEU A 115 -14.08 -9.19 16.73
CA LEU A 115 -14.69 -10.50 16.62
C LEU A 115 -13.82 -11.46 15.79
N ASP A 116 -13.88 -12.75 16.11
CA ASP A 116 -13.24 -13.79 15.29
C ASP A 116 -13.91 -13.93 13.92
N VAL A 117 -15.22 -13.69 13.87
CA VAL A 117 -16.05 -13.69 12.66
C VAL A 117 -16.90 -12.42 12.67
N ALA A 118 -16.85 -11.67 11.57
CA ALA A 118 -17.67 -10.47 11.39
C ALA A 118 -19.18 -10.75 11.58
N TYR A 119 -19.85 -9.88 12.34
CA TYR A 119 -21.31 -9.82 12.41
C TYR A 119 -21.87 -8.97 11.26
N PHE A 120 -21.27 -7.80 11.02
CA PHE A 120 -21.48 -6.99 9.83
C PHE A 120 -20.36 -7.26 8.83
N ASP A 121 -20.73 -7.57 7.59
CA ASP A 121 -19.82 -7.86 6.49
C ASP A 121 -19.39 -6.57 5.77
N GLY A 122 -20.22 -5.52 5.83
CA GLY A 122 -19.96 -4.21 5.20
C GLY A 122 -20.42 -3.00 6.03
N PHE A 123 -19.81 -1.85 5.78
CA PHE A 123 -20.07 -0.60 6.49
C PHE A 123 -20.18 0.58 5.53
N VAL A 124 -21.14 1.48 5.74
CA VAL A 124 -21.27 2.73 4.98
C VAL A 124 -21.13 3.90 5.94
N SER A 125 -20.03 4.65 5.80
CA SER A 125 -19.58 5.69 6.73
C SER A 125 -18.72 6.74 6.01
N ASN A 126 -18.29 7.77 6.74
CA ASN A 126 -17.33 8.74 6.22
C ASN A 126 -15.90 8.17 6.26
N PRO A 127 -15.01 8.55 5.32
CA PRO A 127 -13.60 8.17 5.31
C PRO A 127 -12.82 8.52 6.58
N GLY A 128 -13.32 9.44 7.41
CA GLY A 128 -12.77 9.77 8.75
C GLY A 128 -12.46 8.54 9.60
N VAL A 129 -13.33 7.52 9.56
CA VAL A 129 -13.24 6.33 10.41
C VAL A 129 -12.09 5.39 10.02
N VAL A 130 -11.58 5.47 8.78
CA VAL A 130 -10.66 4.48 8.19
C VAL A 130 -9.42 4.26 9.06
N GLY A 131 -8.83 5.31 9.63
CA GLY A 131 -7.64 5.18 10.45
C GLY A 131 -7.89 4.39 11.74
N SER A 132 -9.04 4.60 12.36
CA SER A 132 -9.42 3.85 13.56
C SER A 132 -9.79 2.39 13.26
N ALA A 133 -10.41 2.13 12.10
CA ALA A 133 -10.81 0.80 11.67
C ALA A 133 -9.61 -0.06 11.22
N VAL A 134 -8.74 0.48 10.36
CA VAL A 134 -7.57 -0.22 9.81
C VAL A 134 -6.56 -0.55 10.91
N THR A 135 -6.35 0.34 11.88
CA THR A 135 -5.45 0.10 13.03
C THR A 135 -5.88 -1.11 13.86
N ARG A 136 -7.18 -1.42 13.88
CA ARG A 136 -7.74 -2.60 14.55
C ARG A 136 -7.91 -3.81 13.63
N GLY A 137 -7.46 -3.72 12.37
CA GLY A 137 -7.63 -4.77 11.38
C GLY A 137 -9.10 -4.99 10.96
N GLY A 138 -9.95 -3.96 11.08
CA GLY A 138 -11.39 -4.07 10.82
C GLY A 138 -11.77 -4.02 9.34
N PHE A 139 -11.03 -3.26 8.52
CA PHE A 139 -11.33 -3.10 7.09
C PHE A 139 -10.38 -3.90 6.20
N MET A 140 -10.94 -4.54 5.17
CA MET A 140 -10.23 -5.33 4.19
C MET A 140 -9.40 -4.43 3.26
N ASP A 141 -8.18 -4.87 2.94
CA ASP A 141 -7.36 -4.25 1.88
C ASP A 141 -7.98 -4.57 0.51
N LEU A 142 -8.46 -3.54 -0.20
CA LEU A 142 -9.15 -3.70 -1.48
C LEU A 142 -8.20 -3.75 -2.68
N SER A 143 -6.88 -3.75 -2.49
CA SER A 143 -5.89 -3.66 -3.58
C SER A 143 -6.03 -4.78 -4.63
N GLU A 144 -6.41 -5.99 -4.22
CA GLU A 144 -6.66 -7.09 -5.15
C GLU A 144 -7.97 -6.87 -5.92
N PHE A 145 -9.06 -6.59 -5.20
CA PHE A 145 -10.36 -6.34 -5.78
C PHE A 145 -10.34 -5.19 -6.79
N VAL A 146 -9.73 -4.06 -6.44
CA VAL A 146 -9.60 -2.86 -7.29
C VAL A 146 -8.88 -3.16 -8.60
N ARG A 147 -7.92 -4.10 -8.61
CA ARG A 147 -7.20 -4.50 -9.83
C ARG A 147 -8.03 -5.40 -10.75
N GLU A 148 -9.02 -6.09 -10.20
CA GLU A 148 -9.84 -7.07 -10.92
C GLU A 148 -11.21 -6.54 -11.36
N SER A 149 -11.81 -5.65 -10.56
CA SER A 149 -13.19 -5.21 -10.74
C SER A 149 -13.31 -4.24 -11.91
N LEU A 150 -14.02 -4.66 -12.95
CA LEU A 150 -14.41 -3.79 -14.05
C LEU A 150 -15.58 -2.89 -13.66
N ASP A 151 -16.50 -3.36 -12.82
CA ASP A 151 -17.70 -2.61 -12.43
C ASP A 151 -17.38 -1.40 -11.53
N LEU A 152 -16.35 -1.53 -10.67
CA LEU A 152 -15.87 -0.40 -9.89
C LEU A 152 -15.26 0.69 -10.78
N ASP A 153 -14.69 0.30 -11.93
CA ASP A 153 -13.92 1.14 -12.84
C ASP A 153 -13.04 2.14 -12.09
N TRP A 154 -11.99 1.62 -11.44
CA TRP A 154 -11.16 2.43 -10.56
C TRP A 154 -10.53 3.62 -11.26
N LEU A 155 -10.31 3.59 -12.59
CA LEU A 155 -9.69 4.73 -13.28
C LEU A 155 -10.66 5.87 -13.57
N ASP A 156 -11.97 5.59 -13.60
CA ASP A 156 -13.02 6.60 -13.76
C ASP A 156 -13.21 7.45 -12.50
N ILE A 157 -12.95 6.91 -11.30
CA ILE A 157 -13.00 7.66 -10.04
C ILE A 157 -12.00 8.85 -10.10
N LEU A 158 -12.34 10.01 -9.55
CA LEU A 158 -11.49 11.19 -9.60
C LEU A 158 -10.20 11.01 -8.76
N PRO A 159 -9.05 11.56 -9.19
CA PRO A 159 -7.76 11.36 -8.50
C PRO A 159 -7.75 11.70 -6.99
N ALA A 160 -8.49 12.74 -6.57
CA ALA A 160 -8.65 13.09 -5.15
C ALA A 160 -9.03 11.86 -4.29
N PHE A 161 -10.00 11.07 -4.77
CA PHE A 161 -10.49 9.92 -4.03
C PHE A 161 -9.53 8.75 -4.11
N ARG A 162 -8.98 8.49 -5.30
CA ARG A 162 -8.10 7.34 -5.55
C ARG A 162 -6.71 7.45 -4.95
N ASP A 163 -6.22 8.66 -4.74
CA ASP A 163 -4.86 8.89 -4.25
C ASP A 163 -4.84 9.27 -2.77
N SER A 164 -5.97 9.76 -2.25
CA SER A 164 -6.05 10.37 -0.92
C SER A 164 -7.26 9.92 -0.11
N VAL A 165 -8.49 10.26 -0.50
CA VAL A 165 -9.67 10.12 0.37
C VAL A 165 -10.00 8.65 0.71
N LEU A 166 -9.91 7.74 -0.27
CA LEU A 166 -10.24 6.32 -0.09
C LEU A 166 -9.01 5.46 0.27
N VAL A 167 -7.84 6.09 0.31
CA VAL A 167 -6.55 5.41 0.49
C VAL A 167 -5.99 5.72 1.87
N TYR A 168 -5.47 4.68 2.51
CA TYR A 168 -4.78 4.76 3.79
C TYR A 168 -3.53 3.89 3.71
N ASP A 169 -2.37 4.40 4.15
CA ASP A 169 -1.08 3.72 4.06
C ASP A 169 -0.77 3.19 2.63
N GLY A 170 -1.14 3.97 1.62
CA GLY A 170 -0.93 3.67 0.20
C GLY A 170 -1.85 2.60 -0.39
N LYS A 171 -2.88 2.14 0.34
CA LYS A 171 -3.81 1.10 -0.09
C LYS A 171 -5.26 1.57 -0.08
N PRO A 172 -6.10 1.17 -1.05
CA PRO A 172 -7.53 1.44 -1.02
C PRO A 172 -8.22 0.59 0.03
N TYR A 173 -9.02 1.23 0.88
CA TYR A 173 -9.80 0.56 1.94
C TYR A 173 -11.31 0.79 1.81
N MET A 174 -11.73 1.71 0.94
CA MET A 174 -13.14 2.06 0.80
C MET A 174 -13.54 2.29 -0.67
N PHE A 175 -14.82 2.07 -0.96
CA PHE A 175 -15.49 2.40 -2.21
C PHE A 175 -16.14 3.78 -2.10
N PRO A 176 -16.01 4.68 -3.09
CA PRO A 176 -16.69 5.97 -3.03
C PRO A 176 -18.18 5.80 -3.31
N LEU A 177 -19.00 6.49 -2.53
CA LEU A 177 -20.42 6.67 -2.79
C LEU A 177 -20.78 8.14 -2.98
N ASP A 178 -19.95 9.07 -2.50
CA ASP A 178 -20.16 10.51 -2.58
C ASP A 178 -18.85 11.26 -2.81
N GLY A 179 -18.94 12.42 -3.47
CA GLY A 179 -17.85 13.24 -3.98
C GLY A 179 -17.65 14.57 -3.27
N ASP A 180 -17.89 14.64 -1.96
CA ASP A 180 -17.95 15.89 -1.20
C ASP A 180 -16.72 16.79 -1.34
N VAL A 181 -16.98 18.03 -1.76
CA VAL A 181 -16.03 19.14 -1.70
C VAL A 181 -16.79 20.46 -1.51
N HIS A 182 -16.30 21.31 -0.60
CA HIS A 182 -16.93 22.61 -0.40
C HIS A 182 -16.72 23.53 -1.60
N SER A 183 -17.82 24.12 -2.08
CA SER A 183 -17.87 25.10 -3.15
C SER A 183 -18.51 26.41 -2.68
N LEU A 184 -18.20 27.53 -3.34
CA LEU A 184 -18.87 28.81 -3.11
C LEU A 184 -20.12 28.89 -4.00
N PHE A 185 -21.25 29.21 -3.39
CA PHE A 185 -22.51 29.51 -4.07
C PHE A 185 -22.87 30.97 -3.86
N TYR A 186 -23.31 31.63 -4.93
CA TYR A 186 -23.62 33.05 -4.90
C TYR A 186 -24.79 33.41 -5.81
N ARG A 187 -25.43 34.54 -5.50
CA ARG A 187 -26.50 35.13 -6.30
C ARG A 187 -25.95 36.02 -7.41
N ARG A 188 -25.97 35.53 -8.65
CA ARG A 188 -25.46 36.27 -9.83
C ARG A 188 -26.17 37.60 -10.02
N ASP A 189 -27.49 37.58 -9.93
CA ASP A 189 -28.36 38.75 -10.09
C ASP A 189 -28.12 39.83 -9.02
N VAL A 190 -27.86 39.41 -7.78
CA VAL A 190 -27.52 40.35 -6.69
C VAL A 190 -26.14 40.96 -6.93
N LEU A 191 -25.13 40.14 -7.24
CA LEU A 191 -23.77 40.65 -7.50
C LEU A 191 -23.76 41.60 -8.70
N GLU A 192 -24.46 41.27 -9.80
CA GLU A 192 -24.61 42.15 -10.96
C GLU A 192 -25.31 43.47 -10.60
N HIS A 193 -26.41 43.42 -9.84
CA HIS A 193 -27.16 44.60 -9.43
C HIS A 193 -26.31 45.57 -8.60
N PHE A 194 -25.49 45.05 -7.68
CA PHE A 194 -24.62 45.85 -6.83
C PHE A 194 -23.23 46.11 -7.43
N ASN A 195 -22.98 45.65 -8.68
CA ASN A 195 -21.69 45.76 -9.36
C ASN A 195 -20.51 45.19 -8.53
N LEU A 196 -20.73 44.00 -7.97
CA LEU A 196 -19.78 43.25 -7.15
C LEU A 196 -19.23 42.05 -7.93
N SER A 197 -17.94 41.77 -7.76
CA SER A 197 -17.29 40.59 -8.34
C SER A 197 -17.47 39.35 -7.45
N VAL A 198 -17.32 38.17 -8.04
CA VAL A 198 -17.23 36.90 -7.29
C VAL A 198 -15.97 36.94 -6.41
N PRO A 199 -16.07 36.67 -5.10
CA PRO A 199 -14.94 36.80 -4.20
C PRO A 199 -13.91 35.69 -4.40
N ARG A 200 -12.65 36.07 -4.60
CA ARG A 200 -11.50 35.18 -4.76
C ARG A 200 -10.80 34.90 -3.43
N THR A 201 -10.96 35.80 -2.46
CA THR A 201 -10.37 35.72 -1.11
C THR A 201 -11.41 35.88 -0.02
N TRP A 202 -11.11 35.41 1.19
CA TRP A 202 -12.01 35.59 2.34
C TRP A 202 -12.27 37.06 2.68
N ASP A 203 -11.30 37.95 2.46
CA ASP A 203 -11.49 39.39 2.64
C ASP A 203 -12.48 39.97 1.61
N GLU A 204 -12.39 39.54 0.34
CA GLU A 204 -13.38 39.90 -0.68
C GLU A 204 -14.76 39.31 -0.36
N TYR A 205 -14.83 38.09 0.19
CA TYR A 205 -16.08 37.48 0.65
C TYR A 205 -16.76 38.37 1.71
N VAL A 206 -15.99 38.82 2.70
CA VAL A 206 -16.48 39.71 3.75
C VAL A 206 -16.94 41.05 3.18
N GLU A 207 -16.21 41.64 2.22
CA GLU A 207 -16.61 42.91 1.62
C GLU A 207 -17.90 42.79 0.79
N VAL A 208 -18.10 41.69 0.06
CA VAL A 208 -19.37 41.41 -0.64
C VAL A 208 -20.51 41.21 0.37
N ALA A 209 -20.28 40.41 1.42
CA ALA A 209 -21.28 40.17 2.46
C ALA A 209 -21.69 41.48 3.16
N LYS A 210 -20.71 42.31 3.54
CA LYS A 210 -20.92 43.61 4.17
C LYS A 210 -21.66 44.60 3.29
N SER A 211 -21.34 44.63 1.99
CA SER A 211 -21.96 45.56 1.03
C SER A 211 -23.44 45.25 0.79
N THR A 212 -23.82 43.98 0.93
CA THR A 212 -25.17 43.50 0.61
C THR A 212 -26.04 43.24 1.83
N HIS A 213 -25.45 42.94 3.00
CA HIS A 213 -26.20 42.66 4.22
C HIS A 213 -27.10 43.82 4.63
N GLY A 214 -28.38 43.53 4.86
CA GLY A 214 -29.40 44.51 5.23
C GLY A 214 -29.94 45.35 4.08
N GLN A 215 -29.40 45.23 2.86
CA GLN A 215 -29.99 45.84 1.66
C GLN A 215 -31.30 45.13 1.27
N THR A 216 -32.12 45.80 0.47
CA THR A 216 -33.35 45.23 -0.08
C THR A 216 -33.20 45.02 -1.57
N PHE A 217 -33.44 43.82 -2.06
CA PHE A 217 -33.46 43.47 -3.47
C PHE A 217 -34.74 42.70 -3.81
N ASN A 218 -35.50 43.16 -4.80
CA ASN A 218 -36.81 42.59 -5.18
C ASN A 218 -37.77 42.34 -4.00
N GLY A 219 -37.80 43.29 -3.04
CA GLY A 219 -38.65 43.20 -1.85
C GLY A 219 -38.17 42.24 -0.75
N THR A 220 -37.03 41.57 -0.96
CA THR A 220 -36.39 40.69 0.02
C THR A 220 -35.24 41.43 0.70
N ARG A 221 -35.19 41.40 2.03
CA ARG A 221 -34.03 41.88 2.79
C ARG A 221 -32.93 40.82 2.73
N LEU A 222 -31.73 41.25 2.35
CA LEU A 222 -30.61 40.35 2.09
C LEU A 222 -29.76 40.09 3.33
N ASP A 223 -29.28 38.86 3.45
CA ASP A 223 -28.20 38.43 4.33
C ASP A 223 -26.94 38.22 3.47
N GLY A 224 -25.84 38.89 3.82
CA GLY A 224 -24.61 38.85 3.02
C GLY A 224 -23.95 37.47 2.99
N SER A 225 -24.02 36.72 4.09
CA SER A 225 -23.42 35.39 4.27
C SER A 225 -24.41 34.47 5.01
N CYS A 226 -24.56 33.21 4.60
CA CYS A 226 -25.39 32.26 5.36
C CYS A 226 -24.72 30.91 5.48
N VAL A 227 -24.33 30.55 6.70
CA VAL A 227 -23.59 29.33 7.00
C VAL A 227 -24.03 28.80 8.37
N GLY A 228 -24.80 27.72 8.43
CA GLY A 228 -25.32 27.22 9.71
C GLY A 228 -24.23 26.73 10.64
N ARG A 229 -24.13 27.32 11.85
CA ARG A 229 -23.05 27.07 12.83
C ARG A 229 -23.59 26.76 14.22
N ALA A 230 -24.72 26.03 14.29
CA ALA A 230 -25.19 25.45 15.55
C ALA A 230 -24.10 24.58 16.21
N LYS A 231 -24.04 24.63 17.55
CA LYS A 231 -23.04 23.89 18.33
C LYS A 231 -23.23 22.38 18.16
N HIS A 232 -22.12 21.65 18.06
CA HIS A 232 -22.07 20.20 17.84
C HIS A 232 -22.74 19.76 16.52
N SER A 233 -22.64 20.60 15.48
CA SER A 233 -23.16 20.31 14.14
C SER A 233 -22.01 20.20 13.13
N VAL A 234 -22.01 21.02 12.08
CA VAL A 234 -21.02 20.99 10.98
C VAL A 234 -20.09 22.23 10.96
N GLY A 235 -20.13 23.06 12.01
CA GLY A 235 -19.39 24.32 12.08
C GLY A 235 -17.86 24.16 11.96
N GLN A 236 -17.33 23.04 12.46
CA GLN A 236 -15.93 22.63 12.31
C GLN A 236 -15.50 22.50 10.85
N TYR A 237 -16.36 22.02 9.93
CA TYR A 237 -15.99 21.85 8.53
C TYR A 237 -15.84 23.22 7.84
N TYR A 238 -16.70 24.17 8.21
CA TYR A 238 -16.60 25.56 7.73
C TYR A 238 -15.37 26.28 8.30
N ALA A 239 -15.06 26.06 9.58
CA ALA A 239 -13.83 26.57 10.19
C ALA A 239 -12.58 25.99 9.52
N ASN A 240 -12.56 24.68 9.26
CA ASN A 240 -11.47 23.99 8.60
C ASN A 240 -11.27 24.45 7.15
N LEU A 241 -12.34 24.73 6.41
CA LEU A 241 -12.24 25.30 5.07
C LEU A 241 -11.48 26.63 5.06
N VAL A 242 -11.78 27.52 6.01
CA VAL A 242 -11.08 28.81 6.11
C VAL A 242 -9.65 28.59 6.60
N LEU A 243 -9.46 27.76 7.64
CA LEU A 243 -8.14 27.44 8.21
C LEU A 243 -7.20 26.79 7.20
N SER A 244 -7.68 25.85 6.36
CA SER A 244 -6.86 25.16 5.37
C SER A 244 -6.21 26.15 4.41
N SER A 245 -6.96 27.19 3.99
CA SER A 245 -6.43 28.25 3.13
C SER A 245 -5.30 29.05 3.78
N HIS A 246 -5.22 29.08 5.12
CA HIS A 246 -4.18 29.79 5.88
C HIS A 246 -3.04 28.88 6.40
N SER A 247 -3.18 27.55 6.34
CA SER A 247 -2.23 26.61 6.98
C SER A 247 -1.66 25.53 6.04
N GLN A 248 -2.34 25.26 4.92
CA GLN A 248 -1.91 24.28 3.93
C GLN A 248 -1.52 24.96 2.61
N ALA A 249 -0.23 24.90 2.27
CA ALA A 249 0.31 25.46 1.03
C ALA A 249 1.31 24.54 0.32
N LEU A 250 1.80 23.50 1.00
CA LEU A 250 2.83 22.59 0.50
C LEU A 250 2.25 21.31 -0.11
N GLY A 251 0.95 21.31 -0.42
CA GLY A 251 0.24 20.22 -1.08
C GLY A 251 -0.58 19.35 -0.12
N THR A 252 -1.40 18.47 -0.68
CA THR A 252 -2.36 17.62 0.04
C THR A 252 -1.73 16.78 1.15
N LYS A 253 -0.48 16.36 0.97
CA LYS A 253 0.24 15.52 1.95
C LYS A 253 0.91 16.31 3.09
N SER A 254 0.78 17.64 3.10
CA SER A 254 1.44 18.50 4.09
C SER A 254 0.64 18.72 5.37
N GLY A 255 -0.66 18.34 5.38
CA GLY A 255 -1.55 18.57 6.51
C GLY A 255 -1.90 20.04 6.72
N PHE A 256 -3.02 20.30 7.40
CA PHE A 256 -3.47 21.67 7.69
C PHE A 256 -3.78 21.91 9.18
N LEU A 257 -4.17 20.87 9.92
CA LEU A 257 -4.38 20.97 11.37
C LEU A 257 -3.10 20.76 12.18
N PHE A 258 -2.24 19.84 11.73
CA PHE A 258 -1.03 19.42 12.45
C PHE A 258 0.16 19.33 11.52
N ASP A 259 1.36 19.59 12.05
CA ASP A 259 2.58 19.28 11.33
C ASP A 259 2.79 17.77 11.26
N VAL A 260 3.11 17.29 10.06
CA VAL A 260 3.25 15.86 9.76
C VAL A 260 4.52 15.24 10.34
N GLN A 261 5.46 16.05 10.85
CA GLN A 261 6.70 15.57 11.45
C GLN A 261 6.55 15.28 12.95
N ASP A 262 5.74 16.06 13.67
CA ASP A 262 5.73 16.04 15.13
C ASP A 262 4.35 16.25 15.79
N MET A 263 3.27 16.35 15.02
CA MET A 263 1.91 16.64 15.49
C MET A 263 1.72 18.03 16.12
N THR A 264 2.64 18.98 15.92
CA THR A 264 2.45 20.36 16.39
C THR A 264 1.20 20.98 15.76
N PRO A 265 0.25 21.54 16.54
CA PRO A 265 -0.93 22.22 15.98
C PRO A 265 -0.55 23.41 15.09
N LEU A 266 -1.10 23.46 13.89
CA LEU A 266 -0.95 24.56 12.91
C LEU A 266 -2.05 25.63 13.07
N ALA A 267 -2.56 25.78 14.29
CA ALA A 267 -3.62 26.72 14.64
C ALA A 267 -3.05 28.13 14.85
N GLY A 268 -2.53 28.46 16.04
CA GLY A 268 -1.82 29.73 16.33
C GLY A 268 -2.42 30.98 15.67
N GLU A 269 -1.59 31.76 14.96
CA GLU A 269 -2.05 32.95 14.22
C GLU A 269 -2.98 32.60 13.04
N ALA A 270 -2.84 31.44 12.42
CA ALA A 270 -3.69 31.02 11.30
C ALA A 270 -5.15 30.83 11.76
N LEU A 271 -5.36 30.12 12.87
CA LEU A 271 -6.68 29.93 13.46
C LEU A 271 -7.21 31.22 14.06
N ALA A 272 -6.37 32.09 14.62
CA ALA A 272 -6.81 33.41 15.06
C ALA A 272 -7.35 34.27 13.90
N GLU A 273 -6.70 34.23 12.73
CA GLU A 273 -7.21 34.87 11.50
C GLU A 273 -8.47 34.18 10.98
N THR A 274 -8.54 32.85 11.00
CA THR A 274 -9.78 32.12 10.69
C THR A 274 -10.94 32.57 11.59
N ILE A 275 -10.74 32.69 12.89
CA ILE A 275 -11.78 33.15 13.82
C ILE A 275 -12.20 34.59 13.46
N ARG A 276 -11.27 35.48 13.10
CA ARG A 276 -11.61 36.82 12.60
C ARG A 276 -12.51 36.74 11.36
N GLN A 277 -12.16 35.92 10.37
CA GLN A 277 -12.97 35.76 9.16
C GLN A 277 -14.37 35.25 9.52
N LEU A 278 -14.47 34.26 10.40
CA LEU A 278 -15.74 33.70 10.86
C LEU A 278 -16.58 34.71 11.66
N GLU A 279 -15.97 35.61 12.42
CA GLU A 279 -16.64 36.73 13.10
C GLU A 279 -17.25 37.71 12.11
N GLU A 280 -16.49 38.13 11.08
CA GLU A 280 -16.99 39.06 10.06
C GLU A 280 -18.11 38.42 9.23
N GLN A 281 -17.96 37.15 8.87
CA GLN A 281 -19.05 36.39 8.24
C GLN A 281 -20.29 36.34 9.15
N ASN A 282 -20.11 36.08 10.45
CA ASN A 282 -21.22 36.06 11.41
C ASN A 282 -21.89 37.43 11.59
N ARG A 283 -21.12 38.51 11.47
CA ARG A 283 -21.62 39.88 11.59
C ARG A 283 -22.52 40.27 10.42
N TYR A 284 -22.21 39.78 9.22
CA TYR A 284 -22.96 40.05 7.99
C TYR A 284 -23.83 38.87 7.56
N GLY A 285 -24.00 37.89 8.43
CA GLY A 285 -24.87 36.75 8.21
C GLY A 285 -26.21 36.86 8.90
N SER A 286 -27.01 35.81 8.75
CA SER A 286 -28.35 35.71 9.30
C SER A 286 -28.37 35.72 10.83
N GLU A 287 -29.44 36.27 11.40
CA GLU A 287 -29.60 36.43 12.85
C GLU A 287 -29.63 35.09 13.60
N ASP A 288 -30.10 34.02 12.96
CA ASP A 288 -30.28 32.67 13.51
C ASP A 288 -29.13 31.70 13.20
N GLU A 289 -27.99 32.21 12.73
CA GLU A 289 -26.84 31.41 12.30
C GLU A 289 -26.23 30.49 13.36
N LEU A 290 -26.23 30.90 14.62
CA LEU A 290 -25.67 30.09 15.70
C LEU A 290 -26.73 29.14 16.29
N GLU A 291 -27.97 29.22 15.83
CA GLU A 291 -29.11 28.45 16.33
C GLU A 291 -29.59 27.41 15.32
N THR A 292 -29.11 27.47 14.08
CA THR A 292 -29.52 26.61 12.97
C THR A 292 -28.36 25.76 12.46
N ILE A 293 -28.68 24.52 12.06
CA ILE A 293 -27.68 23.59 11.52
C ILE A 293 -27.23 24.03 10.12
N GLY A 294 -26.00 23.68 9.76
CA GLY A 294 -25.51 23.77 8.39
C GLY A 294 -25.72 22.46 7.62
N GLY A 295 -25.28 22.42 6.37
CA GLY A 295 -25.34 21.23 5.51
C GLY A 295 -26.37 21.30 4.39
N GLY A 296 -26.71 20.13 3.84
CA GLY A 296 -27.53 19.97 2.62
C GLY A 296 -29.04 19.81 2.85
N GLU A 297 -29.50 19.67 4.09
CA GLU A 297 -30.91 19.44 4.40
C GLU A 297 -31.78 20.69 4.17
N ASP A 298 -33.09 20.53 3.93
CA ASP A 298 -34.03 21.65 3.71
C ASP A 298 -34.07 22.65 4.87
N VAL A 299 -33.90 22.13 6.09
CA VAL A 299 -33.88 22.94 7.31
C VAL A 299 -32.54 23.60 7.56
N SER A 300 -31.48 23.16 6.87
CA SER A 300 -30.14 23.71 7.01
C SER A 300 -30.10 25.15 6.53
N GLN A 301 -29.35 25.99 7.23
CA GLN A 301 -29.35 27.42 6.95
C GLN A 301 -28.83 27.75 5.55
N ASN A 302 -27.81 27.02 5.10
CA ASN A 302 -27.19 27.15 3.77
C ASN A 302 -28.21 26.91 2.64
N ILE A 303 -29.21 26.05 2.87
CA ILE A 303 -30.27 25.76 1.90
C ILE A 303 -31.45 26.69 2.11
N LYS A 304 -32.01 26.75 3.32
CA LYS A 304 -33.22 27.51 3.62
C LYS A 304 -33.08 28.99 3.28
N ARG A 305 -32.01 29.65 3.74
CA ARG A 305 -31.81 31.10 3.53
C ARG A 305 -31.48 31.43 2.08
N PHE A 306 -30.74 30.54 1.42
CA PHE A 306 -30.30 30.74 0.05
C PHE A 306 -31.40 30.43 -0.96
N ILE A 307 -32.05 29.28 -0.84
CA ILE A 307 -32.99 28.76 -1.84
C ILE A 307 -34.43 29.15 -1.52
N ALA A 308 -34.96 28.72 -0.36
CA ALA A 308 -36.37 28.89 -0.03
C ALA A 308 -36.72 30.36 0.33
N ASP A 309 -35.84 31.04 1.06
CA ASP A 309 -36.04 32.44 1.42
C ASP A 309 -35.58 33.40 0.31
N GLY A 310 -34.58 33.02 -0.48
CA GLY A 310 -33.96 33.88 -1.49
C GLY A 310 -33.25 35.10 -0.90
N ALA A 311 -32.98 35.08 0.41
CA ALA A 311 -32.42 36.19 1.18
C ALA A 311 -30.89 36.17 1.21
N CYS A 312 -30.28 34.99 1.04
CA CYS A 312 -28.83 34.86 1.12
C CYS A 312 -28.11 35.29 -0.17
N VAL A 313 -27.02 36.05 -0.03
CA VAL A 313 -26.17 36.46 -1.16
C VAL A 313 -25.04 35.47 -1.41
N LEU A 314 -24.30 35.10 -0.36
CA LEU A 314 -23.17 34.17 -0.41
C LEU A 314 -23.36 33.03 0.59
N THR A 315 -23.04 31.82 0.17
CA THR A 315 -22.89 30.66 1.06
C THR A 315 -21.80 29.75 0.51
N TYR A 316 -21.22 28.90 1.35
CA TYR A 316 -20.35 27.83 0.90
C TYR A 316 -20.81 26.54 1.57
N ASN A 317 -20.87 25.47 0.79
CA ASN A 317 -21.47 24.20 1.19
C ASN A 317 -20.98 23.08 0.26
N TRP A 318 -21.45 21.86 0.51
CA TRP A 318 -21.44 20.78 -0.48
C TRP A 318 -22.31 21.12 -1.71
N GLY A 319 -22.30 20.27 -2.74
CA GLY A 319 -22.98 20.49 -4.03
C GLY A 319 -24.50 20.61 -3.95
N ASP A 320 -25.08 20.49 -2.76
CA ASP A 320 -26.51 20.51 -2.53
C ASP A 320 -27.19 21.77 -3.04
N ASN A 321 -26.56 22.92 -2.82
CA ASN A 321 -27.08 24.22 -3.25
C ASN A 321 -27.30 24.27 -4.77
N PHE A 322 -26.41 23.67 -5.55
CA PHE A 322 -26.55 23.62 -7.01
C PHE A 322 -27.63 22.64 -7.45
N LYS A 323 -27.74 21.46 -6.84
CA LYS A 323 -28.80 20.52 -7.25
C LYS A 323 -30.20 21.02 -6.83
N ARG A 324 -30.32 21.75 -5.71
CA ARG A 324 -31.62 22.23 -5.18
C ARG A 324 -32.13 23.53 -5.80
N HIS A 325 -31.30 24.35 -6.43
CA HIS A 325 -31.75 25.68 -6.86
C HIS A 325 -32.83 25.68 -7.95
N LEU A 326 -33.07 24.54 -8.61
CA LEU A 326 -34.12 24.35 -9.62
C LEU A 326 -35.40 23.71 -9.06
N SER A 327 -35.47 23.47 -7.74
CA SER A 327 -36.67 22.97 -7.08
C SER A 327 -37.85 23.93 -7.27
N SER A 328 -39.07 23.39 -7.27
CA SER A 328 -40.29 24.16 -7.53
C SER A 328 -40.56 25.30 -6.52
N ASP A 329 -40.01 25.20 -5.31
CA ASP A 329 -40.12 26.18 -4.22
C ASP A 329 -38.92 27.15 -4.17
N SER A 330 -37.93 27.00 -5.05
CA SER A 330 -36.75 27.86 -5.13
C SER A 330 -37.10 29.29 -5.56
N LYS A 331 -36.64 30.27 -4.78
CA LYS A 331 -36.71 31.70 -5.14
C LYS A 331 -35.50 32.19 -5.93
N VAL A 332 -34.54 31.30 -6.18
CA VAL A 332 -33.25 31.62 -6.82
C VAL A 332 -33.04 30.81 -8.10
N MET A 333 -34.13 30.34 -8.70
CA MET A 333 -34.14 29.57 -9.93
C MET A 333 -33.34 30.28 -11.03
N SER A 334 -32.39 29.55 -11.62
CA SER A 334 -31.52 30.00 -12.71
C SER A 334 -30.60 31.21 -12.43
N VAL A 335 -30.53 31.72 -11.20
CA VAL A 335 -29.67 32.87 -10.83
C VAL A 335 -28.51 32.51 -9.90
N VAL A 336 -28.31 31.21 -9.65
CA VAL A 336 -27.19 30.71 -8.84
C VAL A 336 -25.93 30.60 -9.67
N GLY A 337 -24.83 31.11 -9.14
CA GLY A 337 -23.48 30.87 -9.63
C GLY A 337 -22.71 29.97 -8.67
N VAL A 338 -21.73 29.24 -9.21
CA VAL A 338 -20.84 28.35 -8.46
C VAL A 338 -19.40 28.75 -8.76
N ALA A 339 -18.55 28.81 -7.74
CA ALA A 339 -17.13 29.08 -7.90
C ALA A 339 -16.30 28.28 -6.89
N PRO A 340 -14.99 28.11 -7.12
CA PRO A 340 -14.08 27.61 -6.10
C PRO A 340 -14.17 28.45 -4.82
N THR A 341 -13.95 27.81 -3.67
CA THR A 341 -13.97 28.51 -2.39
C THR A 341 -12.90 29.59 -2.32
N PRO A 342 -13.15 30.69 -1.57
CA PRO A 342 -12.16 31.76 -1.45
C PRO A 342 -10.85 31.28 -0.84
N GLY A 343 -9.74 31.87 -1.29
CA GLY A 343 -8.40 31.61 -0.75
C GLY A 343 -7.91 32.69 0.21
N SER A 344 -6.63 32.62 0.55
CA SER A 344 -5.95 33.59 1.41
C SER A 344 -4.72 34.21 0.75
N THR A 345 -4.45 35.48 1.04
CA THR A 345 -3.19 36.15 0.63
C THR A 345 -2.09 36.01 1.68
N LYS A 346 -2.40 35.39 2.83
CA LYS A 346 -1.49 35.17 3.95
C LYS A 346 -1.53 33.71 4.40
N ILE A 347 -0.36 33.13 4.59
CA ILE A 347 -0.17 31.74 4.97
C ILE A 347 0.70 31.64 6.22
N LEU A 348 0.49 30.60 7.01
CA LEU A 348 1.32 30.27 8.16
C LEU A 348 2.70 29.81 7.68
N ASP A 349 3.73 30.57 8.03
CA ASP A 349 5.10 30.06 8.01
C ASP A 349 5.28 29.14 9.22
N ARG A 350 5.33 27.84 8.95
CA ARG A 350 5.45 26.79 9.98
C ARG A 350 6.72 26.91 10.82
N SER A 351 7.79 27.52 10.29
CA SER A 351 9.06 27.66 11.00
C SER A 351 9.03 28.77 12.05
N THR A 352 8.26 29.84 11.80
CA THR A 352 8.15 31.00 12.69
C THR A 352 6.84 31.04 13.47
N GLY A 353 5.84 30.26 13.06
CA GLY A 353 4.48 30.28 13.61
C GLY A 353 3.71 31.56 13.30
N LYS A 354 4.15 32.32 12.29
CA LYS A 354 3.59 33.63 11.92
C LYS A 354 2.85 33.59 10.59
N LEU A 355 1.78 34.37 10.49
CA LEU A 355 1.14 34.62 9.20
C LEU A 355 1.98 35.59 8.36
N VAL A 356 2.42 35.12 7.20
CA VAL A 356 3.23 35.89 6.25
C VAL A 356 2.52 35.98 4.90
N PRO A 357 2.82 37.00 4.06
CA PRO A 357 2.29 37.06 2.71
C PRO A 357 2.62 35.80 1.91
N CYS A 358 1.64 35.34 1.14
CA CYS A 358 1.80 34.20 0.26
C CYS A 358 2.72 34.57 -0.92
N THR A 359 3.79 33.79 -1.10
CA THR A 359 4.81 33.98 -2.15
C THR A 359 4.97 32.69 -2.95
N ALA A 360 5.68 32.73 -4.09
CA ALA A 360 5.89 31.54 -4.90
C ALA A 360 6.68 30.44 -4.15
N GLU A 361 7.56 30.84 -3.24
CA GLU A 361 8.39 29.95 -2.42
C GLU A 361 7.61 29.27 -1.31
N ILE A 362 6.73 30.01 -0.62
CA ILE A 362 5.96 29.50 0.54
C ILE A 362 4.66 28.83 0.07
N CYS A 363 4.04 29.37 -0.99
CA CYS A 363 2.82 28.87 -1.62
C CYS A 363 3.08 28.43 -3.07
N PRO A 364 3.76 27.29 -3.30
CA PRO A 364 4.05 26.83 -4.65
C PRO A 364 2.78 26.59 -5.49
N TYR A 365 1.67 26.22 -4.85
CA TYR A 365 0.37 25.97 -5.52
C TYR A 365 -0.57 27.19 -5.53
N GLY A 366 -0.13 28.36 -5.08
CA GLY A 366 -0.93 29.58 -5.12
C GLY A 366 -1.15 30.11 -6.55
N GLU A 367 -2.19 30.91 -6.71
CA GLU A 367 -2.54 31.57 -7.98
C GLU A 367 -2.18 33.06 -7.93
N ASP A 368 -1.54 33.58 -8.97
CA ASP A 368 -1.17 34.99 -9.05
C ASP A 368 -2.31 35.83 -9.62
N HIS A 369 -2.71 36.88 -8.89
CA HIS A 369 -3.66 37.88 -9.35
C HIS A 369 -2.98 39.26 -9.43
N PRO A 370 -3.17 40.01 -10.54
CA PRO A 370 -2.49 41.31 -10.72
C PRO A 370 -2.81 42.38 -9.68
N ASP A 371 -4.00 42.31 -9.07
CA ASP A 371 -4.58 43.34 -8.21
C ASP A 371 -4.48 43.03 -6.71
N ILE A 372 -4.46 41.75 -6.33
CA ILE A 372 -4.45 41.30 -4.91
C ILE A 372 -3.22 40.47 -4.54
N GLY A 373 -2.35 40.17 -5.50
CA GLY A 373 -1.15 39.35 -5.29
C GLY A 373 -1.45 37.85 -5.39
N ARG A 374 -0.59 37.03 -4.77
CA ARG A 374 -0.71 35.57 -4.81
C ARG A 374 -1.70 35.07 -3.75
N VAL A 375 -2.62 34.22 -4.18
CA VAL A 375 -3.68 33.65 -3.34
C VAL A 375 -3.44 32.15 -3.18
N ASN A 376 -3.32 31.68 -1.94
CA ASN A 376 -3.33 30.27 -1.61
C ASN A 376 -4.76 29.75 -1.53
N ARG A 377 -5.06 28.70 -2.29
CA ARG A 377 -6.28 27.91 -2.12
C ARG A 377 -5.92 26.51 -1.63
N ALA A 378 -6.67 26.05 -0.64
CA ALA A 378 -6.67 24.66 -0.20
C ALA A 378 -8.13 24.19 -0.20
N PRO A 379 -8.69 23.83 -1.37
CA PRO A 379 -10.05 23.30 -1.45
C PRO A 379 -10.21 22.17 -0.46
N TYR A 380 -11.34 22.08 0.21
CA TYR A 380 -11.51 21.15 1.32
C TYR A 380 -12.53 20.08 0.94
N ALA A 381 -12.06 18.83 0.85
CA ALA A 381 -12.90 17.65 0.75
C ALA A 381 -13.51 17.35 2.13
N ALA A 382 -14.35 18.26 2.60
CA ALA A 382 -15.00 18.20 3.91
C ALA A 382 -15.84 16.93 4.01
N PHE A 383 -15.70 16.18 5.10
CA PHE A 383 -16.32 14.87 5.32
C PHE A 383 -15.76 13.73 4.44
N GLY A 384 -15.18 14.07 3.28
CA GLY A 384 -14.63 13.12 2.30
C GLY A 384 -15.69 12.35 1.52
N GLY A 385 -16.97 12.65 1.72
CA GLY A 385 -18.09 11.93 1.14
C GLY A 385 -18.47 10.68 1.92
N TRP A 386 -19.62 10.10 1.61
CA TRP A 386 -19.97 8.76 2.01
C TRP A 386 -19.13 7.73 1.24
N ALA A 387 -18.69 6.71 1.96
CA ALA A 387 -17.90 5.63 1.41
C ALA A 387 -18.27 4.29 2.06
N ALA A 388 -18.04 3.19 1.35
CA ALA A 388 -18.31 1.85 1.85
C ALA A 388 -17.02 1.08 2.13
N ALA A 389 -17.00 0.25 3.18
CA ALA A 389 -15.87 -0.59 3.57
C ALA A 389 -16.32 -2.02 3.83
N VAL A 390 -15.42 -2.99 3.60
CA VAL A 390 -15.69 -4.43 3.79
C VAL A 390 -14.94 -4.93 5.03
N ALA A 391 -15.58 -5.77 5.82
CA ALA A 391 -14.98 -6.37 7.00
C ALA A 391 -13.81 -7.31 6.63
N ASN A 392 -12.70 -7.20 7.35
CA ASN A 392 -11.50 -8.01 7.10
C ASN A 392 -11.55 -9.41 7.73
N ASN A 393 -12.30 -9.57 8.83
CA ASN A 393 -12.42 -10.81 9.61
C ASN A 393 -13.58 -11.70 9.11
N ASP A 394 -13.76 -11.73 7.80
CA ASP A 394 -14.92 -12.33 7.16
C ASP A 394 -14.51 -13.48 6.21
N SER A 395 -15.46 -14.33 5.82
CA SER A 395 -15.17 -15.44 4.90
C SER A 395 -14.86 -14.87 3.50
N PRO A 396 -13.93 -15.46 2.73
CA PRO A 396 -13.57 -14.93 1.41
C PRO A 396 -14.77 -14.78 0.45
N LEU A 397 -15.77 -15.66 0.60
CA LEU A 397 -17.01 -15.58 -0.17
C LEU A 397 -17.83 -14.35 0.21
N ARG A 398 -18.04 -14.08 1.51
CA ARG A 398 -18.78 -12.89 1.97
C ARG A 398 -18.02 -11.60 1.70
N GLN A 399 -16.69 -11.60 1.83
CA GLN A 399 -15.84 -10.47 1.43
C GLN A 399 -16.01 -10.13 -0.05
N ARG A 400 -15.97 -11.16 -0.91
CA ARG A 400 -16.15 -10.95 -2.34
C ARG A 400 -17.55 -10.46 -2.68
N SER A 401 -18.60 -11.11 -2.16
CA SER A 401 -19.97 -10.70 -2.45
C SER A 401 -20.31 -9.30 -1.89
N THR A 402 -19.74 -8.91 -0.75
CA THR A 402 -19.89 -7.54 -0.20
C THR A 402 -19.15 -6.52 -1.06
N SER A 403 -17.95 -6.87 -1.54
CA SER A 403 -17.18 -6.01 -2.45
C SER A 403 -17.89 -5.84 -3.80
N ASP A 404 -18.45 -6.91 -4.37
CA ASP A 404 -19.23 -6.87 -5.60
C ASP A 404 -20.49 -5.98 -5.42
N PHE A 405 -21.17 -6.08 -4.27
CA PHE A 405 -22.31 -5.20 -3.94
C PHE A 405 -21.89 -3.73 -3.88
N PHE A 406 -20.84 -3.38 -3.13
CA PHE A 406 -20.42 -1.99 -3.06
C PHE A 406 -19.84 -1.46 -4.37
N ALA A 407 -19.19 -2.31 -5.17
CA ALA A 407 -18.78 -1.96 -6.53
C ALA A 407 -20.00 -1.68 -7.43
N PHE A 408 -21.07 -2.46 -7.32
CA PHE A 408 -22.34 -2.23 -8.02
C PHE A 408 -22.94 -0.86 -7.66
N VAL A 409 -23.10 -0.57 -6.36
CA VAL A 409 -23.67 0.73 -5.91
C VAL A 409 -22.77 1.91 -6.30
N SER A 410 -21.46 1.72 -6.26
CA SER A 410 -20.48 2.72 -6.67
C SER A 410 -20.38 2.88 -8.19
N SER A 411 -20.85 1.91 -8.99
CA SER A 411 -20.64 1.87 -10.44
C SER A 411 -21.21 3.10 -11.13
N SER A 412 -20.61 3.50 -12.26
CA SER A 412 -21.06 4.68 -13.02
C SER A 412 -22.57 4.63 -13.37
N ARG A 413 -23.11 3.43 -13.61
CA ARG A 413 -24.55 3.24 -13.90
C ARG A 413 -25.43 3.60 -12.71
N GLU A 414 -25.12 3.05 -11.53
CA GLU A 414 -25.95 3.24 -10.34
C GLU A 414 -25.71 4.60 -9.69
N SER A 415 -24.45 5.01 -9.54
CA SER A 415 -24.12 6.29 -8.90
C SER A 415 -24.62 7.50 -9.69
N ARG A 416 -24.76 7.39 -11.02
CA ARG A 416 -25.33 8.44 -11.87
C ARG A 416 -26.73 8.88 -11.41
N LEU A 417 -27.55 7.95 -10.94
CA LEU A 417 -28.96 8.22 -10.60
C LEU A 417 -29.09 9.21 -9.44
N GLY A 418 -28.17 9.15 -8.47
CA GLY A 418 -28.16 10.06 -7.32
C GLY A 418 -27.28 11.30 -7.53
N VAL A 419 -26.15 11.17 -8.24
CA VAL A 419 -25.26 12.32 -8.51
C VAL A 419 -25.88 13.31 -9.50
N ILE A 420 -26.65 12.81 -10.47
CA ILE A 420 -27.27 13.61 -11.54
C ILE A 420 -28.79 13.43 -11.46
N PRO A 421 -29.45 13.92 -10.39
CA PRO A 421 -30.89 13.76 -10.22
C PRO A 421 -31.64 14.69 -11.17
N ASN A 422 -32.92 14.39 -11.43
CA ASN A 422 -33.79 15.31 -12.19
C ASN A 422 -33.83 16.69 -11.51
N ALA A 423 -33.55 17.76 -12.26
CA ALA A 423 -33.42 19.12 -11.74
C ALA A 423 -34.68 19.63 -10.99
N THR A 424 -35.86 19.13 -11.38
CA THR A 424 -37.15 19.49 -10.75
C THR A 424 -37.75 18.35 -9.93
N GLY A 425 -37.04 17.23 -9.83
CA GLY A 425 -37.47 16.03 -9.14
C GLY A 425 -37.42 16.17 -7.63
N MET A 426 -38.04 15.21 -6.95
CA MET A 426 -38.02 15.11 -5.48
C MET A 426 -36.87 14.23 -4.97
N LEU A 427 -36.19 13.48 -5.85
CA LEU A 427 -35.08 12.61 -5.47
C LEU A 427 -33.86 13.48 -5.19
N PHE A 428 -33.50 13.59 -3.91
CA PHE A 428 -32.36 14.37 -3.47
C PHE A 428 -31.66 13.65 -2.33
N ASN A 429 -30.41 13.25 -2.55
CA ASN A 429 -29.69 12.37 -1.63
C ASN A 429 -28.26 12.84 -1.30
N GLY A 430 -27.93 14.10 -1.54
CA GLY A 430 -26.64 14.68 -1.17
C GLY A 430 -25.48 14.39 -2.12
N GLN A 431 -25.57 13.34 -2.95
CA GLN A 431 -24.40 12.80 -3.68
C GLN A 431 -23.78 13.77 -4.70
N ASP A 432 -22.50 14.05 -4.56
CA ASP A 432 -21.68 14.89 -5.41
C ASP A 432 -20.79 14.07 -6.37
N PRO A 433 -20.28 14.69 -7.45
CA PRO A 433 -19.47 13.99 -8.44
C PRO A 433 -18.13 13.46 -7.88
N PHE A 434 -17.98 12.13 -7.85
CA PHE A 434 -16.71 11.46 -7.54
C PHE A 434 -16.08 10.70 -8.73
N ARG A 435 -16.72 10.70 -9.90
CA ARG A 435 -16.26 10.04 -11.14
C ARG A 435 -16.12 11.03 -12.28
N SER A 436 -15.26 10.71 -13.25
CA SER A 436 -15.09 11.47 -14.48
C SER A 436 -16.33 11.36 -15.37
N SER A 437 -16.98 10.19 -15.39
CA SER A 437 -18.27 9.96 -16.03
C SER A 437 -19.40 10.86 -15.49
N HIS A 438 -19.33 11.30 -14.23
CA HIS A 438 -20.28 12.25 -13.67
C HIS A 438 -20.09 13.69 -14.16
N LEU A 439 -18.96 14.00 -14.83
CA LEU A 439 -18.62 15.34 -15.30
C LEU A 439 -19.03 15.60 -16.76
N ILE A 440 -19.87 14.74 -17.34
CA ILE A 440 -20.39 14.89 -18.71
C ILE A 440 -21.54 15.91 -18.71
N VAL A 441 -21.34 17.08 -19.33
CA VAL A 441 -22.31 18.20 -19.28
C VAL A 441 -23.67 17.81 -19.87
N GLU A 442 -23.68 17.10 -20.99
CA GLU A 442 -24.90 16.70 -21.70
C GLU A 442 -25.81 15.84 -20.82
N GLU A 443 -25.20 15.00 -19.98
CA GLU A 443 -25.90 14.10 -19.07
C GLU A 443 -26.67 14.83 -17.97
N TRP A 444 -26.23 16.02 -17.58
CA TRP A 444 -26.95 16.93 -16.68
C TRP A 444 -28.01 17.73 -17.44
N MET A 445 -27.71 18.19 -18.65
CA MET A 445 -28.68 18.92 -19.46
C MET A 445 -29.94 18.08 -19.74
N ASP A 446 -29.77 16.77 -19.97
CA ASP A 446 -30.87 15.81 -20.13
C ASP A 446 -31.77 15.71 -18.89
N GLN A 447 -31.24 16.04 -17.70
CA GLN A 447 -31.99 16.09 -16.44
C GLN A 447 -32.64 17.46 -16.16
N GLY A 448 -32.51 18.42 -17.09
CA GLY A 448 -33.17 19.73 -17.01
C GLY A 448 -32.31 20.85 -16.44
N TYR A 449 -31.02 20.62 -16.21
CA TYR A 449 -30.10 21.69 -15.78
C TYR A 449 -29.71 22.62 -16.94
N THR A 450 -29.37 23.87 -16.63
CA THR A 450 -28.92 24.84 -17.63
C THR A 450 -27.44 24.62 -17.96
N GLN A 451 -27.08 24.74 -19.24
CA GLN A 451 -25.70 24.53 -19.70
C GLN A 451 -24.69 25.41 -18.94
N GLU A 452 -24.94 26.72 -18.86
CA GLU A 452 -24.05 27.66 -18.16
C GLU A 452 -23.87 27.30 -16.68
N GLY A 453 -24.95 26.89 -16.00
CA GLY A 453 -24.88 26.49 -14.59
C GLY A 453 -24.06 25.21 -14.41
N VAL A 454 -24.28 24.21 -15.26
CA VAL A 454 -23.58 22.92 -15.21
C VAL A 454 -22.10 23.10 -15.51
N GLU A 455 -21.75 23.84 -16.56
CA GLU A 455 -20.34 24.11 -16.89
C GLU A 455 -19.61 24.78 -15.72
N SER A 456 -20.22 25.79 -15.09
CA SER A 456 -19.67 26.47 -13.91
C SER A 456 -19.53 25.54 -12.70
N TYR A 457 -20.51 24.67 -12.46
CA TYR A 457 -20.51 23.72 -11.35
C TYR A 457 -19.44 22.64 -11.53
N LEU A 458 -19.45 21.96 -12.68
CA LEU A 458 -18.52 20.86 -12.96
C LEU A 458 -17.07 21.35 -13.09
N ASP A 459 -16.83 22.53 -13.65
CA ASP A 459 -15.50 23.15 -13.68
C ASP A 459 -15.00 23.48 -12.26
N THR A 460 -15.88 23.96 -11.39
CA THR A 460 -15.55 24.21 -9.97
C THR A 460 -15.18 22.92 -9.24
N ILE A 461 -15.99 21.87 -9.40
CA ILE A 461 -15.75 20.55 -8.78
C ILE A 461 -14.43 19.97 -9.29
N LEU A 462 -14.21 19.97 -10.60
CA LEU A 462 -12.98 19.45 -11.20
C LEU A 462 -11.76 20.26 -10.76
N THR A 463 -11.83 21.59 -10.75
CA THR A 463 -10.74 22.47 -10.28
C THR A 463 -10.40 22.19 -8.82
N SER A 464 -11.42 22.00 -7.97
CA SER A 464 -11.23 21.77 -6.54
C SER A 464 -10.63 20.38 -6.26
N LEU A 465 -11.19 19.33 -6.84
CA LEU A 465 -10.76 17.94 -6.64
C LEU A 465 -9.47 17.59 -7.39
N SER A 466 -9.11 18.31 -8.45
CA SER A 466 -7.80 18.15 -9.12
C SER A 466 -6.69 18.99 -8.48
N SER A 467 -7.01 19.78 -7.45
CA SER A 467 -6.02 20.61 -6.77
C SER A 467 -4.94 19.77 -6.10
N LYS A 468 -3.67 20.10 -6.37
CA LYS A 468 -2.51 19.51 -5.69
C LYS A 468 -2.42 19.92 -4.21
N ASN A 469 -3.23 20.89 -3.79
CA ASN A 469 -3.28 21.42 -2.44
C ASN A 469 -4.64 21.15 -1.76
N LEU A 470 -5.37 20.13 -2.21
CA LEU A 470 -6.61 19.66 -1.59
C LEU A 470 -6.39 19.33 -0.10
N ALA A 471 -7.21 19.88 0.79
CA ALA A 471 -7.23 19.58 2.21
C ALA A 471 -8.15 18.38 2.49
N LEU A 472 -7.71 17.50 3.38
CA LEU A 472 -8.40 16.27 3.77
C LEU A 472 -8.68 16.30 5.26
N ASP A 473 -9.76 15.68 5.68
CA ASP A 473 -9.98 15.41 7.10
C ASP A 473 -8.84 14.60 7.72
N ILE A 474 -8.62 14.81 9.01
CA ILE A 474 -7.76 13.94 9.81
C ILE A 474 -8.42 12.57 9.91
N ARG A 475 -7.64 11.48 9.80
CA ARG A 475 -8.16 10.11 9.82
C ARG A 475 -7.35 9.25 10.77
N PHE A 476 -7.49 9.53 12.05
CA PHE A 476 -6.85 8.80 13.14
C PHE A 476 -7.77 8.79 14.38
N PRO A 477 -7.57 7.91 15.37
CA PRO A 477 -8.40 7.85 16.57
C PRO A 477 -8.47 9.18 17.33
N GLN A 478 -9.63 9.52 17.91
CA GLN A 478 -9.91 10.80 18.60
C GLN A 478 -10.14 12.00 17.67
N GLU A 479 -10.27 11.79 16.36
CA GLU A 479 -10.65 12.84 15.40
C GLU A 479 -11.95 13.55 15.80
N ASP A 480 -12.98 12.79 16.18
CA ASP A 480 -14.26 13.28 16.68
C ASP A 480 -14.09 14.31 17.81
N LYS A 481 -13.21 14.03 18.78
CA LYS A 481 -12.94 14.94 19.91
C LYS A 481 -12.17 16.18 19.48
N ILE A 482 -11.21 16.04 18.57
CA ILE A 482 -10.44 17.17 18.03
C ILE A 482 -11.38 18.13 17.31
N MET A 483 -12.27 17.58 16.49
CA MET A 483 -13.26 18.33 15.73
C MET A 483 -14.33 18.98 16.63
N ASP A 484 -14.78 18.28 17.67
CA ASP A 484 -15.72 18.81 18.67
C ASP A 484 -15.14 19.99 19.47
N VAL A 485 -13.87 19.90 19.88
CA VAL A 485 -13.16 21.00 20.54
C VAL A 485 -13.11 22.25 19.66
N LEU A 486 -12.84 22.07 18.36
CA LEU A 486 -12.82 23.17 17.39
C LEU A 486 -14.19 23.84 17.28
N ASP A 487 -15.23 23.05 17.02
CA ASP A 487 -16.61 23.54 16.87
C ASP A 487 -17.07 24.28 18.12
N ALA A 488 -16.98 23.61 19.28
CA ALA A 488 -17.53 24.12 20.52
C ALA A 488 -16.87 25.44 20.94
N LYS A 489 -15.55 25.56 20.83
CA LYS A 489 -14.82 26.77 21.23
C LYS A 489 -15.03 27.93 20.27
N ILE A 490 -15.07 27.67 18.96
CA ILE A 490 -15.37 28.71 17.96
C ILE A 490 -16.81 29.18 18.13
N HIS A 491 -17.77 28.26 18.25
CA HIS A 491 -19.17 28.59 18.50
C HIS A 491 -19.34 29.47 19.74
N ASP A 492 -18.77 29.07 20.87
CA ASP A 492 -18.86 29.82 22.13
C ASP A 492 -18.19 31.21 22.00
N HIS A 493 -17.11 31.33 21.23
CA HIS A 493 -16.49 32.61 20.93
C HIS A 493 -17.41 33.51 20.08
N LEU A 494 -17.92 33.03 18.94
CA LEU A 494 -18.82 33.77 18.05
C LEU A 494 -20.07 34.24 18.79
N LYS A 495 -20.65 33.39 19.65
CA LYS A 495 -21.81 33.73 20.48
C LYS A 495 -21.50 34.87 21.46
N ARG A 496 -20.30 34.90 22.04
CA ARG A 496 -19.86 36.00 22.93
C ARG A 496 -19.65 37.30 22.15
N VAL A 497 -19.08 37.24 20.94
CA VAL A 497 -18.93 38.39 20.05
C VAL A 497 -20.29 38.96 19.67
N ARG A 498 -21.23 38.12 19.20
CA ARG A 498 -22.60 38.54 18.85
C ARG A 498 -23.37 39.13 20.03
N SER A 499 -23.11 38.63 21.23
CA SER A 499 -23.69 39.18 22.48
C SER A 499 -22.99 40.43 23.02
N ASN A 500 -22.02 41.01 22.28
CA ASN A 500 -21.18 42.14 22.72
C ASN A 500 -20.51 41.94 24.09
N LYS A 501 -20.18 40.68 24.44
CA LYS A 501 -19.48 40.35 25.71
C LYS A 501 -17.97 40.60 25.65
N ILE A 502 -17.42 40.79 24.45
CA ILE A 502 -16.00 41.05 24.20
C ILE A 502 -15.89 42.44 23.56
N ALA A 503 -15.12 43.33 24.18
CA ALA A 503 -14.87 44.66 23.63
C ALA A 503 -14.03 44.57 22.35
N GLU A 504 -14.31 45.45 21.38
CA GLU A 504 -13.61 45.47 20.07
C GLU A 504 -12.08 45.48 20.23
N ALA A 505 -11.56 46.27 21.16
CA ALA A 505 -10.13 46.42 21.43
C ALA A 505 -9.45 45.13 21.94
N ASP A 506 -10.22 44.21 22.52
CA ASP A 506 -9.71 42.96 23.09
C ASP A 506 -9.86 41.76 22.13
N ARG A 507 -10.59 41.93 21.01
CA ARG A 507 -10.93 40.81 20.10
C ARG A 507 -9.71 40.11 19.54
N GLU A 508 -8.70 40.85 19.07
CA GLU A 508 -7.48 40.25 18.51
C GLU A 508 -6.78 39.34 19.51
N ARG A 509 -6.63 39.80 20.76
CA ARG A 509 -6.04 39.01 21.85
C ARG A 509 -6.89 37.79 22.18
N GLU A 510 -8.22 37.97 22.21
CA GLU A 510 -9.16 36.89 22.52
C GLU A 510 -9.15 35.79 21.45
N ARG A 511 -9.09 36.14 20.16
CA ARG A 511 -8.97 35.17 19.06
C ARG A 511 -7.74 34.28 19.22
N LEU A 512 -6.60 34.90 19.51
CA LEU A 512 -5.35 34.17 19.74
C LEU A 512 -5.44 33.30 21.01
N ALA A 513 -6.08 33.79 22.07
CA ALA A 513 -6.30 33.00 23.28
C ALA A 513 -7.19 31.77 23.01
N VAL A 514 -8.25 31.91 22.21
CA VAL A 514 -9.11 30.79 21.79
C VAL A 514 -8.32 29.79 20.93
N ALA A 515 -7.54 30.27 19.95
CA ALA A 515 -6.71 29.42 19.11
C ALA A 515 -5.68 28.61 19.91
N ASN A 516 -5.04 29.24 20.91
CA ASN A 516 -4.11 28.55 21.80
C ASN A 516 -4.82 27.53 22.70
N ALA A 517 -6.00 27.87 23.24
CA ALA A 517 -6.79 26.95 24.05
C ALA A 517 -7.27 25.72 23.27
N ILE A 518 -7.58 25.86 21.98
CA ILE A 518 -7.87 24.74 21.06
C ILE A 518 -6.62 23.87 20.91
N SER A 519 -5.46 24.49 20.64
CA SER A 519 -4.18 23.79 20.45
C SER A 519 -3.78 22.99 21.69
N ASP A 520 -3.89 23.58 22.88
CA ASP A 520 -3.55 22.93 24.16
C ASP A 520 -4.42 21.69 24.41
N GLU A 521 -5.73 21.76 24.09
CA GLU A 521 -6.65 20.63 24.25
C GLU A 521 -6.38 19.53 23.21
N TRP A 522 -6.11 19.88 21.95
CA TRP A 522 -5.69 18.91 20.94
C TRP A 522 -4.41 18.17 21.35
N GLU A 523 -3.39 18.90 21.81
CA GLU A 523 -2.17 18.28 22.32
C GLU A 523 -2.46 17.34 23.50
N SER A 524 -3.35 17.73 24.41
CA SER A 524 -3.74 16.87 25.53
C SER A 524 -4.45 15.60 25.05
N ILE A 525 -5.33 15.69 24.06
CA ILE A 525 -6.02 14.53 23.48
C ILE A 525 -5.01 13.56 22.88
N ILE A 526 -4.07 14.07 22.08
CA ILE A 526 -3.01 13.29 21.43
C ILE A 526 -2.11 12.62 22.47
N LYS A 527 -1.60 13.39 23.44
CA LYS A 527 -0.74 12.89 24.52
C LYS A 527 -1.44 11.81 25.35
N ASN A 528 -2.72 12.00 25.67
CA ASN A 528 -3.48 11.01 26.44
C ASN A 528 -3.64 9.70 25.65
N TYR A 529 -3.99 9.76 24.35
CA TYR A 529 -4.05 8.57 23.52
C TYR A 529 -2.69 7.84 23.45
N ASP A 530 -1.62 8.57 23.20
CA ASP A 530 -0.27 7.98 23.06
C ASP A 530 0.26 7.35 24.36
N ASN A 531 -0.21 7.82 25.52
CA ASN A 531 0.09 7.25 26.84
C ASN A 531 -0.79 6.04 27.18
N ASP A 532 -2.07 6.07 26.79
CA ASP A 532 -3.06 5.05 27.15
C ASP A 532 -3.12 3.88 26.15
N ARG A 533 -2.52 4.04 24.95
CA ARG A 533 -2.54 3.01 23.92
C ARG A 533 -1.94 1.69 24.43
N ARG A 534 -2.57 0.58 24.07
CA ARG A 534 -2.01 -0.75 24.31
C ARG A 534 -0.72 -0.83 23.50
N GLY A 535 0.39 -1.30 24.07
CA GLY A 535 1.74 -1.19 23.49
C GLY A 535 1.99 -1.82 22.10
N VAL A 536 0.96 -2.38 21.47
CA VAL A 536 0.97 -2.87 20.07
C VAL A 536 0.38 -1.82 19.10
N GLU A 537 -0.47 -0.89 19.56
CA GLU A 537 -1.07 0.14 18.72
C GLU A 537 -0.05 1.26 18.39
N PRO A 538 0.07 1.69 17.13
CA PRO A 538 0.94 2.79 16.73
C PRO A 538 0.48 4.13 17.33
N GLY A 539 1.39 5.11 17.38
CA GLY A 539 1.08 6.43 17.94
C GLY A 539 0.33 7.29 16.93
N ILE A 540 -0.30 8.37 17.39
CA ILE A 540 -1.08 9.26 16.50
C ILE A 540 -0.22 9.80 15.35
N LEU A 541 1.05 10.14 15.58
CA LEU A 541 1.95 10.63 14.52
C LEU A 541 2.08 9.63 13.35
N GLU A 542 2.30 8.35 13.66
CA GLU A 542 2.40 7.31 12.64
C GLU A 542 1.06 7.14 11.90
N LEU A 543 -0.05 7.11 12.65
CA LEU A 543 -1.39 6.99 12.07
C LEU A 543 -1.72 8.19 11.16
N TYR A 544 -1.34 9.39 11.56
CA TYR A 544 -1.52 10.59 10.75
C TYR A 544 -0.68 10.54 9.47
N GLN A 545 0.58 10.12 9.56
CA GLN A 545 1.45 9.94 8.39
C GLN A 545 0.93 8.84 7.44
N LYS A 546 0.34 7.76 7.97
CA LYS A 546 -0.34 6.72 7.19
C LYS A 546 -1.58 7.28 6.51
N SER A 547 -2.36 8.09 7.21
CA SER A 547 -3.53 8.76 6.63
C SER A 547 -3.18 9.71 5.48
N LEU A 548 -1.96 10.26 5.45
CA LEU A 548 -1.51 11.14 4.37
C LEU A 548 -0.69 10.40 3.30
N ASN A 549 -0.55 9.07 3.38
CA ASN A 549 0.25 8.26 2.47
C ASN A 549 1.70 8.78 2.34
N ILE A 550 2.30 9.15 3.49
CA ILE A 550 3.68 9.61 3.62
C ILE A 550 4.50 8.79 4.63
N TYR A 551 3.85 7.90 5.38
CA TYR A 551 4.54 7.05 6.34
C TYR A 551 5.61 6.22 5.63
N LYS A 552 6.81 6.25 6.19
CA LYS A 552 7.90 5.37 5.79
C LYS A 552 8.26 4.56 7.02
N PRO A 553 8.14 3.22 6.98
CA PRO A 553 8.55 2.41 8.12
C PRO A 553 10.02 2.73 8.43
N PRO A 554 10.40 2.81 9.71
CA PRO A 554 11.80 3.00 10.07
C PRO A 554 12.63 1.91 9.38
N HIS A 555 13.72 2.31 8.71
CA HIS A 555 14.59 1.37 7.99
C HIS A 555 15.07 0.29 8.97
N ASP A 556 14.57 -0.94 8.80
CA ASP A 556 15.15 -2.11 9.44
C ASP A 556 16.42 -2.48 8.66
N TYR A 557 17.55 -2.06 9.18
CA TYR A 557 18.86 -2.35 8.61
C TYR A 557 19.22 -3.84 8.67
N ASN A 558 18.35 -4.70 9.23
CA ASN A 558 18.54 -6.15 9.35
C ASN A 558 19.91 -6.50 9.94
N TYR A 559 20.31 -5.78 10.98
CA TYR A 559 21.61 -6.01 11.62
C TYR A 559 21.69 -7.45 12.13
N ILE A 560 22.88 -8.05 12.01
CA ILE A 560 23.14 -9.44 12.42
C ILE A 560 22.91 -9.60 13.93
N GLY A 561 23.07 -8.51 14.68
CA GLY A 561 22.84 -8.44 16.11
C GLY A 561 23.64 -9.51 16.86
N ASN A 562 23.02 -10.16 17.83
CA ASN A 562 23.68 -11.16 18.68
C ASN A 562 24.07 -12.46 17.95
N MET A 563 23.58 -12.71 16.72
CA MET A 563 23.97 -13.92 15.98
C MET A 563 25.47 -13.93 15.62
N ARG A 564 26.13 -12.76 15.59
CA ARG A 564 27.57 -12.63 15.28
C ARG A 564 28.46 -13.44 16.21
N TYR A 565 28.09 -13.53 17.49
CA TYR A 565 28.87 -14.28 18.48
C TYR A 565 28.86 -15.79 18.19
N TYR A 566 27.74 -16.31 17.69
CA TYR A 566 27.64 -17.71 17.26
C TYR A 566 28.51 -17.97 16.03
N GLY A 567 28.47 -17.06 15.05
CA GLY A 567 29.32 -17.12 13.85
C GLY A 567 30.81 -17.16 14.19
N TRP A 568 31.28 -16.23 15.03
CA TRP A 568 32.68 -16.20 15.48
C TRP A 568 33.08 -17.41 16.32
N THR A 569 32.17 -17.94 17.14
CA THR A 569 32.45 -19.13 17.97
C THR A 569 32.66 -20.36 17.08
N ILE A 570 31.77 -20.58 16.10
CA ILE A 570 31.88 -21.70 15.15
C ILE A 570 33.14 -21.56 14.29
N ALA A 571 33.42 -20.35 13.78
CA ALA A 571 34.63 -20.06 13.01
C ALA A 571 35.90 -20.38 13.82
N SER A 572 35.94 -19.97 15.08
CA SER A 572 37.08 -20.20 15.98
C SER A 572 37.30 -21.68 16.26
N ILE A 573 36.22 -22.45 16.50
CA ILE A 573 36.30 -23.90 16.69
C ILE A 573 36.88 -24.57 15.43
N ALA A 574 36.37 -24.22 14.25
CA ALA A 574 36.80 -24.80 12.99
C ALA A 574 38.26 -24.46 12.64
N VAL A 575 38.68 -23.22 12.89
CA VAL A 575 40.06 -22.76 12.72
C VAL A 575 41.01 -23.52 13.66
N VAL A 576 40.68 -23.59 14.96
CA VAL A 576 41.50 -24.28 15.96
C VAL A 576 41.62 -25.77 15.63
N LEU A 577 40.50 -26.42 15.28
CA LEU A 577 40.50 -27.83 14.90
C LEU A 577 41.39 -28.07 13.67
N SER A 578 41.29 -27.20 12.65
CA SER A 578 42.11 -27.29 11.44
C SER A 578 43.60 -27.15 11.73
N LEU A 579 43.98 -26.24 12.63
CA LEU A 579 45.37 -26.06 13.06
C LEU A 579 45.88 -27.25 13.88
N VAL A 580 45.10 -27.73 14.84
CA VAL A 580 45.47 -28.90 15.68
C VAL A 580 45.65 -30.14 14.81
N MET A 581 44.75 -30.38 13.86
CA MET A 581 44.85 -31.50 12.92
C MET A 581 46.05 -31.34 11.98
N GLY A 582 46.30 -30.13 11.47
CA GLY A 582 47.50 -29.84 10.67
C GLY A 582 48.79 -30.13 11.42
N ILE A 583 48.92 -29.67 12.68
CA ILE A 583 50.07 -29.95 13.55
C ILE A 583 50.20 -31.45 13.83
N TRP A 584 49.08 -32.13 14.09
CA TRP A 584 49.06 -33.58 14.33
C TRP A 584 49.56 -34.38 13.12
N VAL A 585 49.16 -33.98 11.90
CA VAL A 585 49.63 -34.57 10.63
C VAL A 585 51.14 -34.40 10.48
N LEU A 586 51.67 -33.21 10.78
CA LEU A 586 53.11 -32.94 10.71
C LEU A 586 53.91 -33.76 11.73
N LYS A 587 53.44 -33.83 12.98
CA LYS A 587 54.10 -34.56 14.06
C LYS A 587 54.09 -36.07 13.84
N ASN A 588 53.00 -36.63 13.33
CA ASN A 588 52.82 -38.07 13.13
C ASN A 588 53.08 -38.55 11.69
N ARG A 589 53.81 -37.76 10.89
CA ARG A 589 54.11 -38.08 9.47
C ARG A 589 54.81 -39.43 9.24
N SER A 590 55.49 -39.96 10.26
CA SER A 590 56.17 -41.26 10.22
C SER A 590 55.23 -42.45 10.47
N ASN A 591 54.02 -42.21 10.98
CA ASN A 591 53.05 -43.25 11.29
C ASN A 591 52.50 -43.87 9.98
N ARG A 592 52.34 -45.20 9.97
CA ARG A 592 51.91 -45.99 8.81
C ARG A 592 50.61 -45.46 8.18
N ILE A 593 49.66 -45.03 9.00
CA ILE A 593 48.35 -44.51 8.54
C ILE A 593 48.51 -43.17 7.81
N VAL A 594 49.21 -42.21 8.42
CA VAL A 594 49.44 -40.87 7.84
C VAL A 594 50.28 -40.96 6.56
N ARG A 595 51.27 -41.86 6.55
CA ARG A 595 52.13 -42.11 5.40
C ARG A 595 51.38 -42.76 4.23
N ALA A 596 50.41 -43.64 4.51
CA ALA A 596 49.53 -44.22 3.49
C ALA A 596 48.60 -43.16 2.86
N SER A 597 48.12 -42.21 3.67
CA SER A 597 47.24 -41.13 3.22
C SER A 597 47.94 -39.94 2.55
N GLN A 598 49.28 -39.92 2.57
CA GLN A 598 50.18 -38.85 2.10
C GLN A 598 50.10 -37.58 2.96
N PRO A 599 51.16 -37.23 3.71
CA PRO A 599 51.12 -36.12 4.67
C PRO A 599 50.95 -34.74 4.01
N ILE A 600 51.50 -34.53 2.82
CA ILE A 600 51.35 -33.25 2.07
C ILE A 600 49.89 -33.02 1.67
N PHE A 601 49.20 -34.07 1.20
CA PHE A 601 47.79 -34.02 0.84
C PHE A 601 46.90 -33.67 2.03
N LEU A 602 47.11 -34.33 3.18
CA LEU A 602 46.36 -34.03 4.40
C LEU A 602 46.62 -32.60 4.91
N GLY A 603 47.86 -32.10 4.78
CA GLY A 603 48.20 -30.72 5.14
C GLY A 603 47.48 -29.67 4.28
N LEU A 604 47.34 -29.92 2.97
CA LEU A 604 46.61 -29.01 2.06
C LEU A 604 45.11 -28.97 2.37
N ILE A 605 44.50 -30.11 2.74
CA ILE A 605 43.10 -30.12 3.18
C ILE A 605 42.93 -29.31 4.47
N CYS A 606 43.79 -29.50 5.48
CA CYS A 606 43.72 -28.71 6.71
C CYS A 606 43.92 -27.20 6.45
N LEU A 607 44.81 -26.83 5.53
CA LEU A 607 45.03 -25.44 5.12
C LEU A 607 43.80 -24.85 4.41
N GLY A 608 43.19 -25.61 3.49
CA GLY A 608 41.99 -25.18 2.78
C GLY A 608 40.79 -25.03 3.72
N SER A 609 40.60 -25.97 4.66
CA SER A 609 39.58 -25.86 5.72
C SER A 609 39.80 -24.66 6.64
N PHE A 610 41.04 -24.36 6.99
CA PHE A 610 41.39 -23.16 7.77
C PHE A 610 40.99 -21.88 7.03
N LEU A 611 41.33 -21.76 5.74
CA LEU A 611 41.02 -20.56 4.95
C LEU A 611 39.51 -20.36 4.78
N MET A 612 38.75 -21.43 4.53
CA MET A 612 37.28 -21.34 4.46
C MET A 612 36.66 -20.93 5.80
N ALA A 613 37.13 -21.51 6.91
CA ALA A 613 36.66 -21.15 8.25
C ALA A 613 37.01 -19.70 8.62
N ALA A 614 38.18 -19.21 8.18
CA ALA A 614 38.59 -17.81 8.37
C ALA A 614 37.68 -16.82 7.60
N GLY A 615 37.06 -17.25 6.50
CA GLY A 615 36.10 -16.45 5.73
C GLY A 615 34.78 -16.16 6.47
N ILE A 616 34.49 -16.88 7.56
CA ILE A 616 33.28 -16.66 8.37
C ILE A 616 33.41 -15.40 9.24
N TYR A 617 34.62 -15.00 9.64
CA TYR A 617 34.83 -13.78 10.44
C TYR A 617 34.34 -12.50 9.72
N PRO A 618 34.79 -12.20 8.48
CA PRO A 618 34.31 -11.02 7.78
C PRO A 618 32.83 -11.08 7.39
N LEU A 619 32.23 -12.27 7.26
CA LEU A 619 30.79 -12.44 7.02
C LEU A 619 29.92 -11.92 8.17
N ASN A 620 30.48 -11.80 9.38
CA ASN A 620 29.77 -11.32 10.57
C ASN A 620 30.02 -9.83 10.87
N ILE A 621 30.56 -9.07 9.90
CA ILE A 621 30.78 -7.62 10.01
C ILE A 621 29.66 -6.89 9.28
N ASP A 622 29.01 -5.94 9.97
CA ASP A 622 27.90 -5.12 9.49
C ASP A 622 28.07 -3.66 9.92
N ASP A 623 27.24 -2.78 9.35
CA ASP A 623 27.30 -1.33 9.57
C ASP A 623 26.95 -0.92 11.01
N GLU A 624 26.45 -1.85 11.84
CA GLU A 624 26.27 -1.65 13.29
C GLU A 624 27.62 -1.59 14.03
N ASN A 625 28.62 -2.32 13.54
CA ASN A 625 29.88 -2.52 14.27
C ASN A 625 31.11 -1.85 13.62
N THR A 626 31.03 -1.51 12.34
CA THR A 626 32.16 -0.97 11.58
C THR A 626 31.67 0.11 10.59
N SER A 627 32.52 1.10 10.29
CA SER A 627 32.27 2.08 9.22
C SER A 627 32.08 1.43 7.85
N ASP A 628 31.38 2.09 6.92
CA ASP A 628 31.13 1.65 5.53
C ASP A 628 32.37 1.10 4.81
N ARG A 629 33.53 1.73 5.05
CA ARG A 629 34.81 1.30 4.48
C ARG A 629 35.24 -0.08 4.99
N GLY A 630 35.05 -0.35 6.27
CA GLY A 630 35.38 -1.65 6.86
C GLY A 630 34.40 -2.74 6.43
N CYS A 631 33.12 -2.42 6.28
CA CYS A 631 32.13 -3.34 5.70
C CYS A 631 32.46 -3.67 4.23
N SER A 632 32.91 -2.68 3.45
CA SER A 632 33.39 -2.90 2.08
C SER A 632 34.59 -3.86 2.03
N ILE A 633 35.54 -3.71 2.95
CA ILE A 633 36.71 -4.61 3.06
C ILE A 633 36.27 -6.02 3.45
N ALA A 634 35.37 -6.17 4.42
CA ALA A 634 34.86 -7.45 4.88
C ALA A 634 34.07 -8.19 3.79
N CYS A 635 33.21 -7.46 3.07
CA CYS A 635 32.46 -7.96 1.92
C CYS A 635 33.39 -8.54 0.85
N MET A 636 34.50 -7.87 0.55
CA MET A 636 35.48 -8.37 -0.42
C MET A 636 36.37 -9.49 0.14
N ALA A 637 36.73 -9.47 1.42
CA ALA A 637 37.58 -10.49 2.03
C ALA A 637 36.92 -11.88 2.08
N THR A 638 35.60 -11.91 2.30
CA THR A 638 34.82 -13.15 2.42
C THR A 638 34.97 -14.10 1.22
N PRO A 639 34.70 -13.69 -0.04
CA PRO A 639 34.86 -14.56 -1.20
C PRO A 639 36.31 -14.96 -1.46
N TRP A 640 37.30 -14.13 -1.12
CA TRP A 640 38.71 -14.49 -1.24
C TRP A 640 39.10 -15.63 -0.31
N PHE A 641 38.72 -15.57 0.97
CA PHE A 641 39.01 -16.63 1.94
C PHE A 641 38.32 -17.95 1.59
N ILE A 642 37.02 -17.88 1.26
CA ILE A 642 36.23 -19.07 0.89
C ILE A 642 36.72 -19.66 -0.44
N GLY A 643 36.90 -18.82 -1.46
CA GLY A 643 37.34 -19.25 -2.79
C GLY A 643 38.73 -19.89 -2.77
N CYS A 644 39.72 -19.23 -2.14
CA CYS A 644 41.07 -19.80 -2.03
C CYS A 644 41.08 -21.10 -1.22
N GLY A 645 40.34 -21.16 -0.11
CA GLY A 645 40.25 -22.37 0.71
C GLY A 645 39.59 -23.54 -0.01
N PHE A 646 38.54 -23.28 -0.79
CA PHE A 646 37.88 -24.26 -1.64
C PHE A 646 38.82 -24.79 -2.72
N SER A 647 39.50 -23.91 -3.45
CA SER A 647 40.46 -24.30 -4.49
C SER A 647 41.58 -25.16 -3.93
N VAL A 648 42.21 -24.78 -2.81
CA VAL A 648 43.28 -25.56 -2.18
C VAL A 648 42.79 -26.95 -1.77
N SER A 649 41.59 -27.04 -1.17
CA SER A 649 41.02 -28.32 -0.73
C SER A 649 40.68 -29.23 -1.91
N PHE A 650 39.98 -28.70 -2.92
CA PHE A 650 39.46 -29.48 -4.04
C PHE A 650 40.56 -29.88 -5.03
N SER A 651 41.52 -28.98 -5.32
CA SER A 651 42.69 -29.32 -6.14
C SER A 651 43.51 -30.44 -5.52
N SER A 652 43.62 -30.48 -4.18
CA SER A 652 44.32 -31.58 -3.50
C SER A 652 43.61 -32.93 -3.68
N LEU A 653 42.26 -32.95 -3.64
CA LEU A 653 41.43 -34.15 -3.84
C LEU A 653 41.52 -34.66 -5.28
N LEU A 654 41.42 -33.77 -6.27
CA LEU A 654 41.53 -34.11 -7.68
C LEU A 654 42.92 -34.66 -8.02
N ALA A 655 43.98 -34.00 -7.56
CA ALA A 655 45.35 -34.46 -7.79
C ALA A 655 45.57 -35.88 -7.26
N LYS A 656 45.02 -36.21 -6.08
CA LYS A 656 45.11 -37.54 -5.50
C LYS A 656 44.35 -38.59 -6.33
N THR A 657 43.13 -38.27 -6.77
CA THR A 657 42.32 -39.15 -7.62
C THR A 657 43.01 -39.45 -8.95
N ILE A 658 43.57 -38.43 -9.60
CA ILE A 658 44.29 -38.57 -10.88
C ILE A 658 45.56 -39.42 -10.70
N ILE A 659 46.36 -39.19 -9.65
CA ILE A 659 47.57 -39.99 -9.38
C ILE A 659 47.22 -41.46 -9.14
N LEU A 660 46.13 -41.77 -8.44
CA LEU A 660 45.69 -43.14 -8.20
C LEU A 660 45.25 -43.84 -9.51
N LEU A 661 44.51 -43.14 -10.37
CA LEU A 661 44.11 -43.64 -11.68
C LEU A 661 45.32 -43.90 -12.59
N LEU A 662 46.30 -42.99 -12.62
CA LEU A 662 47.54 -43.15 -13.38
C LEU A 662 48.34 -44.36 -12.88
N ARG A 663 48.48 -44.53 -11.56
CA ARG A 663 49.18 -45.70 -10.97
C ARG A 663 48.47 -47.01 -11.32
N LYS A 664 47.14 -47.03 -11.36
CA LYS A 664 46.35 -48.20 -11.79
C LYS A 664 46.61 -48.51 -13.27
N LYS A 665 46.53 -47.52 -14.16
CA LYS A 665 46.84 -47.67 -15.59
C LYS A 665 48.27 -48.14 -15.85
N ILE A 666 49.26 -47.63 -15.08
CA ILE A 666 50.67 -48.06 -15.21
C ILE A 666 50.83 -49.52 -14.77
N LYS A 667 50.18 -49.95 -13.68
CA LYS A 667 50.19 -51.36 -13.25
C LYS A 667 49.54 -52.27 -14.29
N GLU A 668 48.41 -51.85 -14.87
CA GLU A 668 47.72 -52.58 -15.94
C GLU A 668 48.60 -52.69 -17.19
N LYS A 669 49.28 -51.60 -17.61
CA LYS A 669 50.25 -51.63 -18.72
C LYS A 669 51.44 -52.56 -18.45
N LYS A 670 52.04 -52.50 -17.25
CA LYS A 670 53.15 -53.41 -16.88
C LYS A 670 52.72 -54.88 -16.87
N ALA A 671 51.52 -55.18 -16.37
CA ALA A 671 50.95 -56.53 -16.41
C ALA A 671 50.62 -57.00 -17.84
N GLN A 672 50.29 -56.07 -18.75
CA GLN A 672 50.13 -56.36 -20.18
C GLN A 672 51.47 -56.59 -20.89
N GLU A 673 52.51 -55.81 -20.59
CA GLU A 673 53.86 -56.00 -21.13
C GLU A 673 54.48 -57.33 -20.68
N GLU A 674 54.39 -57.69 -19.38
CA GLU A 674 54.85 -58.98 -18.87
C GLU A 674 54.15 -60.17 -19.56
N LYS A 675 52.84 -60.05 -19.83
CA LYS A 675 52.11 -61.04 -20.64
C LYS A 675 52.58 -61.08 -22.09
N ARG A 676 52.90 -59.93 -22.71
CA ARG A 676 53.34 -59.85 -24.11
C ARG A 676 54.75 -60.42 -24.34
N THR A 677 55.64 -60.28 -23.36
CA THR A 677 56.96 -60.96 -23.35
C THR A 677 56.86 -62.46 -23.07
N ALA A 678 55.80 -62.94 -22.41
CA ALA A 678 55.57 -64.37 -22.22
C ALA A 678 55.00 -65.06 -23.48
N THR A 679 54.24 -64.35 -24.32
CA THR A 679 53.59 -64.95 -25.51
C THR A 679 54.42 -64.89 -26.80
N THR A 680 55.61 -64.28 -26.79
CA THR A 680 56.53 -64.25 -27.96
C THR A 680 57.60 -65.36 -27.92
N GLY A 681 57.56 -66.23 -26.92
CA GLY A 681 58.55 -67.29 -26.69
C GLY A 681 58.25 -68.67 -27.28
N ASP A 682 57.01 -69.00 -27.67
CA ASP A 682 56.73 -70.33 -28.26
C ASP A 682 55.69 -70.22 -29.38
N GLY A 683 56.20 -70.41 -30.60
CA GLY A 683 55.40 -70.66 -31.78
C GLY A 683 55.04 -72.15 -31.93
N ALA A 684 54.10 -72.35 -32.84
CA ALA A 684 53.70 -73.59 -33.49
C ALA A 684 52.65 -74.47 -32.77
N GLY A 685 51.53 -74.68 -33.47
CA GLY A 685 50.89 -75.99 -33.51
C GLY A 685 49.43 -76.07 -33.05
N ALA A 686 48.53 -75.69 -33.96
CA ALA A 686 47.35 -76.45 -34.41
C ALA A 686 46.29 -76.99 -33.41
N ALA A 687 45.03 -76.78 -33.85
CA ALA A 687 43.83 -77.63 -33.67
C ALA A 687 43.16 -77.60 -32.28
N ALA A 688 41.83 -77.64 -32.12
CA ALA A 688 40.69 -77.75 -33.02
C ALA A 688 39.41 -77.55 -32.17
N THR A 689 38.42 -76.87 -32.77
CA THR A 689 36.97 -77.16 -32.75
C THR A 689 36.29 -77.52 -31.41
N THR A 690 35.32 -76.70 -30.96
CA THR A 690 33.87 -77.00 -31.11
C THR A 690 33.00 -75.92 -30.47
N ARG A 691 31.82 -75.75 -31.08
CA ARG A 691 30.81 -74.70 -30.91
C ARG A 691 29.51 -75.42 -30.55
N SER A 692 28.79 -74.96 -29.52
CA SER A 692 27.32 -74.75 -29.47
C SER A 692 26.82 -74.75 -28.01
N LYS A 693 26.25 -73.63 -27.55
CA LYS A 693 24.79 -73.37 -27.34
C LYS A 693 24.33 -73.72 -25.93
N ASP A 694 24.06 -72.68 -25.13
CA ASP A 694 22.72 -72.22 -24.66
C ASP A 694 22.33 -73.01 -23.38
N SER A 695 21.85 -72.46 -22.25
CA SER A 695 21.05 -71.26 -22.00
C SER A 695 20.94 -70.97 -20.48
N ASN A 696 20.65 -69.69 -20.16
CA ASN A 696 19.92 -69.11 -19.02
C ASN A 696 20.25 -69.47 -17.55
N ALA A 697 20.68 -68.43 -16.81
CA ALA A 697 20.09 -68.08 -15.51
C ALA A 697 20.09 -66.56 -15.32
N MET A 698 18.88 -66.03 -15.05
CA MET A 698 18.52 -64.64 -14.83
C MET A 698 18.98 -64.17 -13.44
N GLY A 699 19.48 -62.94 -13.36
CA GLY A 699 19.80 -62.26 -12.09
C GLY A 699 19.97 -60.76 -12.28
N TYR A 700 18.84 -60.04 -12.16
CA TYR A 700 18.63 -58.60 -11.99
C TYR A 700 19.86 -57.66 -11.90
N ALA A 701 19.97 -56.73 -12.86
CA ALA A 701 20.52 -55.39 -12.63
C ALA A 701 20.00 -54.42 -13.71
N VAL A 702 19.27 -53.40 -13.27
CA VAL A 702 18.80 -52.26 -14.08
C VAL A 702 20.02 -51.42 -14.49
N GLY A 703 20.23 -51.25 -15.80
CA GLY A 703 21.29 -50.42 -16.35
C GLY A 703 20.93 -49.92 -17.74
N PHE A 704 20.70 -48.62 -17.84
CA PHE A 704 20.49 -47.89 -19.10
C PHE A 704 21.65 -48.20 -20.06
N ARG A 705 21.36 -48.89 -21.18
CA ARG A 705 22.34 -49.15 -22.23
C ARG A 705 21.72 -48.80 -23.58
N ALA A 706 22.03 -47.60 -24.07
CA ALA A 706 21.81 -47.24 -25.47
C ALA A 706 22.80 -48.05 -26.32
N ASN A 707 22.27 -48.93 -27.18
CA ASN A 707 23.04 -49.57 -28.23
C ASN A 707 23.28 -48.56 -29.35
N PHE A 708 24.51 -48.04 -29.46
CA PHE A 708 24.95 -47.36 -30.68
C PHE A 708 25.76 -48.34 -31.54
N SER A 709 25.39 -48.46 -32.81
CA SER A 709 26.15 -49.16 -33.85
C SER A 709 27.55 -48.55 -33.98
N SER A 710 28.59 -49.34 -34.31
CA SER A 710 29.94 -48.80 -34.54
C SER A 710 29.99 -47.79 -35.69
N GLU A 711 29.07 -47.91 -36.64
CA GLU A 711 28.95 -47.03 -37.81
C GLU A 711 28.43 -45.62 -37.46
N ASP A 712 27.71 -45.48 -36.33
CA ASP A 712 27.23 -44.17 -35.82
C ASP A 712 28.30 -43.42 -35.01
N LYS A 713 29.34 -44.12 -34.53
CA LYS A 713 30.41 -43.50 -33.75
C LYS A 713 31.41 -42.79 -34.64
N ASP A 714 31.79 -43.41 -35.75
CA ASP A 714 32.80 -42.86 -36.66
C ASP A 714 32.27 -41.58 -37.34
N LYS A 715 31.00 -41.57 -37.78
CA LYS A 715 30.35 -40.37 -38.33
C LYS A 715 30.23 -39.21 -37.34
N LYS A 716 30.03 -39.50 -36.05
CA LYS A 716 29.98 -38.47 -34.99
C LYS A 716 31.36 -37.94 -34.63
N LEU A 717 32.41 -38.77 -34.72
CA LEU A 717 33.79 -38.36 -34.56
C LEU A 717 34.26 -37.45 -35.71
N GLU A 718 33.87 -37.77 -36.95
CA GLU A 718 34.12 -36.91 -38.12
C GLU A 718 33.41 -35.56 -38.01
N HIS A 719 32.14 -35.55 -37.58
CA HIS A 719 31.39 -34.31 -37.35
C HIS A 719 31.99 -33.45 -36.22
N LEU A 720 32.45 -34.08 -35.14
CA LEU A 720 33.12 -33.39 -34.03
C LEU A 720 34.49 -32.83 -34.45
N ALA A 721 35.24 -33.56 -35.27
CA ALA A 721 36.50 -33.08 -35.85
C ALA A 721 36.28 -31.85 -36.74
N ALA A 722 35.25 -31.84 -37.58
CA ALA A 722 34.91 -30.70 -38.44
C ALA A 722 34.57 -29.43 -37.64
N LEU A 723 33.75 -29.56 -36.58
CA LEU A 723 33.39 -28.45 -35.69
C LEU A 723 34.60 -27.87 -34.93
N LEU A 724 35.53 -28.74 -34.50
CA LEU A 724 36.73 -28.29 -33.79
C LEU A 724 37.75 -27.60 -34.70
N ILE A 725 37.82 -28.02 -35.97
CA ILE A 725 38.63 -27.35 -37.01
C ILE A 725 38.07 -25.96 -37.32
N GLU A 726 36.74 -25.79 -37.41
CA GLU A 726 36.11 -24.47 -37.58
C GLU A 726 36.41 -23.50 -36.42
N GLN A 727 36.64 -24.02 -35.21
CA GLN A 727 37.01 -23.23 -34.03
C GLN A 727 38.53 -23.01 -33.88
N GLY A 728 39.33 -23.41 -34.88
CA GLY A 728 40.78 -23.19 -34.92
C GLY A 728 41.59 -24.08 -33.97
N ILE A 729 41.02 -25.20 -33.52
CA ILE A 729 41.64 -26.14 -32.57
C ILE A 729 42.39 -27.24 -33.34
N ASP A 730 43.62 -27.55 -32.93
CA ASP A 730 44.41 -28.64 -33.50
C ASP A 730 43.87 -30.01 -33.06
N VAL A 731 42.97 -30.54 -33.89
CA VAL A 731 42.27 -31.81 -33.66
C VAL A 731 43.21 -33.01 -33.68
N VAL A 732 44.33 -32.94 -34.42
CA VAL A 732 45.29 -34.05 -34.52
C VAL A 732 46.00 -34.26 -33.18
N SER A 733 46.45 -33.18 -32.55
CA SER A 733 47.08 -33.26 -31.21
C SER A 733 46.04 -33.67 -30.15
N LEU A 734 44.84 -33.10 -30.21
CA LEU A 734 43.79 -33.35 -29.23
C LEU A 734 43.33 -34.81 -29.27
N PHE A 735 43.10 -35.39 -30.45
CA PHE A 735 42.60 -36.76 -30.59
C PHE A 735 43.68 -37.80 -30.29
N SER A 736 44.93 -37.49 -30.63
CA SER A 736 46.11 -38.28 -30.23
C SER A 736 46.25 -38.37 -28.71
N ASP A 737 46.03 -37.27 -27.99
CA ASP A 737 46.18 -37.23 -26.52
C ASP A 737 45.10 -38.02 -25.77
N VAL A 738 43.92 -38.20 -26.38
CA VAL A 738 42.84 -39.04 -25.83
C VAL A 738 42.80 -40.46 -26.41
N GLY A 739 43.66 -40.79 -27.36
CA GLY A 739 43.80 -42.12 -27.95
C GLY A 739 42.70 -42.49 -28.96
N LEU A 740 42.24 -41.52 -29.74
CA LEU A 740 41.28 -41.69 -30.84
C LEU A 740 42.00 -41.62 -32.19
N ASP A 741 41.61 -42.48 -33.13
CA ASP A 741 42.20 -42.50 -34.48
C ASP A 741 41.66 -41.31 -35.31
N VAL A 742 42.56 -40.63 -36.03
CA VAL A 742 42.24 -39.44 -36.85
C VAL A 742 41.69 -39.91 -38.21
N PRO A 743 40.50 -39.46 -38.65
CA PRO A 743 39.99 -39.76 -39.98
C PRO A 743 40.88 -39.13 -41.07
N ASN A 744 41.24 -39.89 -42.11
CA ASN A 744 42.05 -39.41 -43.23
C ASN A 744 41.32 -38.30 -44.00
N SER A 745 41.96 -37.13 -44.11
CA SER A 745 41.50 -35.99 -44.90
C SER A 745 41.66 -36.26 -46.40
N ASP A 746 40.64 -36.82 -47.05
CA ASP A 746 40.50 -36.79 -48.52
C ASP A 746 39.02 -36.91 -48.92
N SER A 747 38.28 -35.80 -48.88
CA SER A 747 37.17 -35.56 -49.81
C SER A 747 36.75 -34.09 -49.82
N THR A 748 36.58 -33.58 -51.04
CA THR A 748 36.25 -32.22 -51.46
C THR A 748 34.90 -31.68 -50.96
N PRO A 749 34.73 -30.35 -50.83
CA PRO A 749 33.55 -29.73 -50.24
C PRO A 749 32.41 -29.52 -51.27
N LEU A 750 31.16 -29.70 -50.83
CA LEU A 750 29.92 -29.34 -51.55
C LEU A 750 28.77 -29.12 -50.54
N PRO A 751 27.73 -28.33 -50.87
CA PRO A 751 27.67 -26.88 -50.73
C PRO A 751 26.74 -26.43 -49.58
N THR A 752 26.84 -25.15 -49.24
CA THR A 752 25.99 -24.39 -48.31
C THR A 752 24.51 -24.49 -48.68
N ASP A 753 23.66 -24.86 -47.73
CA ASP A 753 22.25 -24.48 -47.73
C ASP A 753 21.87 -23.79 -46.43
N SER A 754 21.32 -22.60 -46.63
CA SER A 754 20.66 -21.74 -45.67
C SER A 754 19.42 -22.43 -45.11
N ASP A 755 19.29 -22.49 -43.79
CA ASP A 755 18.02 -22.22 -43.13
C ASP A 755 18.26 -21.87 -41.66
N GLY A 756 18.02 -20.61 -41.35
CA GLY A 756 17.93 -20.14 -39.98
C GLY A 756 16.67 -20.67 -39.32
N LYS A 757 16.81 -21.17 -38.09
CA LYS A 757 15.82 -21.10 -37.01
C LYS A 757 16.52 -21.33 -35.67
N SER A 758 16.02 -20.58 -34.68
CA SER A 758 16.56 -20.25 -33.36
C SER A 758 17.18 -21.38 -32.55
#